data_AF-A0AAW0VHM2-F1
#
_entry.id   AF-A0AAW0VHM2-F1
#
_cell.length_a   1.000
_cell.length_b   1.000
_cell.length_c   1.000
_cell.angle_alpha   90.00
_cell.angle_beta   90.00
_cell.angle_gamma   90.00
#
_symmetry.space_group_name_H-M   'P 1'
#
loop_
_entity.id
_entity.type
_entity.pdbx_description
1 polymer ?
#
loop_
_entity_poly.entity_id
_entity_poly.type
_entity_poly.pdbx_seq_one_letter_code
_entity_poly.pdbx_strand_id
1 'polypeptide(L)'
;MSNSGISELDFLDAQLYLAVNDVLATHPEHIESLMARIVPLSKTGQLRCINTPNLLRSFIFGVSPINVELKVLVDFAKALLRRDSQNSSLEISELMDDVEDTLSWIIREFSVNLPVDDESVIRASSNLEAEYAQRSKNLNYTSCETYASFAMAKLLELSRFTSDLEQYDFLCQSVGDSQHFEEWYNGIVRPYNYFRRQYGATMDPNTVSYDYLSRVSFFETVDFFLHPHGEAVKKSYVPWSPQKMLPGVLLPVSLYYNADITPLLEWAFSDKNYQSWLARLSTSRTTIESILSFTSYRGMKMPSESITASVRYYIALIYYFALYGEATVASVDISRAYDMIDDSVTVLIEEFDVTYSSGPLLPGGIDIDNLPSYSSFHGFSTSLDNPLRPLFMSNLQSCLAYLKNVTATCCQVYPVNGLTVSKYLKLSQSGLTDVEMIKKEILRVLAHLKSSNHEKLLHSVRLITSAFVKEDQGLKKEVNHLIFERLIGSSLYSAASEFYEENLMHYVNEVFEVVLKKFKFEFEEASSLDERSGHLKEATECVSFLSCVSSSAELDDIHKQHIVKLKHLLKALHSLKNFKLSLDGRGSAKPSQILTKISRTDDNENFTPFAIVSHVLEQNPKSYHAYEKLYRIVNDLAIYLGIDVSHVPFARIQSACIESALIDNNFDFAYKNSKMLFDHYATEENPSLNNYWLTFYQAAKYVSPDWFNDDDDAHDKRKLEIYLKQRELLLLTLKLIGPSNSSVDNSRLILSQLRQKEREIDSAFDALNNQSEQTNKAQTQLPTLHIQENAGKLLNEASKTTSHASDKLSNLFVSGLGWAIGANRRNIDH
;
A
#
# COMPACT_ATOMS: atom_id res chain seq x y z
N MET A 1 49.17 89.35 -18.32
CA MET A 1 50.27 88.92 -19.19
C MET A 1 51.12 87.92 -18.43
N SER A 2 50.81 86.64 -18.63
CA SER A 2 51.56 85.48 -18.17
C SER A 2 51.23 84.37 -19.16
N ASN A 3 52.06 84.28 -20.21
CA ASN A 3 52.02 83.21 -21.20
C ASN A 3 52.25 81.87 -20.47
N SER A 4 51.19 81.10 -20.23
CA SER A 4 51.31 79.66 -20.18
C SER A 4 51.39 79.20 -21.64
N GLY A 5 52.60 79.15 -22.20
CA GLY A 5 52.83 78.73 -23.57
C GLY A 5 52.36 77.28 -23.73
N ILE A 6 51.25 77.11 -24.46
CA ILE A 6 50.88 75.82 -25.03
C ILE A 6 51.95 75.52 -26.10
N SER A 7 52.53 74.32 -26.09
CA SER A 7 53.48 73.93 -27.13
C SER A 7 52.78 73.97 -28.49
N GLU A 8 53.45 74.44 -29.54
CA GLU A 8 52.89 74.45 -30.91
C GLU A 8 52.42 73.03 -31.33
N LEU A 9 53.16 72.00 -30.90
CA LEU A 9 52.78 70.60 -31.05
C LEU A 9 51.46 70.24 -30.32
N ASP A 10 51.22 70.76 -29.11
CA ASP A 10 49.97 70.50 -28.36
C ASP A 10 48.75 71.12 -29.06
N PHE A 11 48.95 72.26 -29.73
CA PHE A 11 47.92 72.92 -30.51
C PHE A 11 47.57 72.14 -31.77
N LEU A 12 48.59 71.72 -32.54
CA LEU A 12 48.43 70.89 -33.74
C LEU A 12 47.80 69.53 -33.42
N ASP A 13 48.20 68.90 -32.32
CA ASP A 13 47.62 67.66 -31.81
C ASP A 13 46.14 67.83 -31.43
N ALA A 14 45.77 68.95 -30.80
CA ALA A 14 44.37 69.27 -30.51
C ALA A 14 43.53 69.47 -31.79
N GLN A 15 44.08 70.15 -32.81
CA GLN A 15 43.43 70.29 -34.12
C GLN A 15 43.27 68.94 -34.82
N LEU A 16 44.31 68.11 -34.81
CA LEU A 16 44.29 66.77 -35.38
C LEU A 16 43.26 65.88 -34.68
N TYR A 17 43.17 65.92 -33.35
CA TYR A 17 42.18 65.15 -32.59
C TYR A 17 40.73 65.53 -32.92
N LEU A 18 40.45 66.84 -33.05
CA LEU A 18 39.13 67.31 -33.48
C LEU A 18 38.82 66.89 -34.92
N ALA A 19 39.79 67.01 -35.83
CA ALA A 19 39.62 66.61 -37.21
C ALA A 19 39.37 65.10 -37.36
N VAL A 20 40.11 64.28 -36.63
CA VAL A 20 39.91 62.82 -36.59
C VAL A 20 38.50 62.49 -36.10
N ASN A 21 38.01 63.13 -35.03
CA ASN A 21 36.66 62.87 -34.52
C ASN A 21 35.55 63.35 -35.46
N ASP A 22 35.73 64.48 -36.14
CA ASP A 22 34.80 64.98 -37.15
C ASP A 22 34.68 63.99 -38.32
N VAL A 23 35.81 63.50 -38.84
CA VAL A 23 35.84 62.48 -39.91
C VAL A 23 35.22 61.16 -39.44
N LEU A 24 35.51 60.71 -38.22
CA LEU A 24 34.89 59.48 -37.67
C LEU A 24 33.36 59.58 -37.55
N ALA A 25 32.84 60.79 -37.32
CA ALA A 25 31.41 61.05 -37.22
C ALA A 25 30.72 61.24 -38.58
N THR A 26 31.39 61.94 -39.52
CA THR A 26 30.79 62.39 -40.80
C THR A 26 31.15 61.52 -42.00
N HIS A 27 32.34 60.92 -42.01
CA HIS A 27 32.90 60.08 -43.08
C HIS A 27 33.37 58.69 -42.58
N PRO A 28 32.50 57.94 -41.88
CA PRO A 28 32.84 56.64 -41.28
C PRO A 28 33.40 55.60 -42.28
N GLU A 29 33.00 55.65 -43.55
CA GLU A 29 33.44 54.74 -44.61
C GLU A 29 34.94 54.83 -44.91
N HIS A 30 35.59 55.93 -44.54
CA HIS A 30 37.01 56.18 -44.81
C HIS A 30 37.94 55.82 -43.64
N ILE A 31 37.41 55.14 -42.61
CA ILE A 31 38.14 54.83 -41.38
C ILE A 31 39.47 54.10 -41.58
N GLU A 32 39.57 53.21 -42.58
CA GLU A 32 40.82 52.50 -42.88
C GLU A 32 41.93 53.45 -43.32
N SER A 33 41.60 54.36 -44.25
CA SER A 33 42.55 55.34 -44.78
C SER A 33 42.99 56.36 -43.72
N LEU A 34 42.05 56.75 -42.85
CA LEU A 34 42.31 57.65 -41.72
C LEU A 34 43.21 56.98 -40.69
N MET A 35 42.83 55.81 -40.18
CA MET A 35 43.53 55.15 -39.08
C MET A 35 44.91 54.60 -39.49
N ALA A 36 45.11 54.25 -40.76
CA ALA A 36 46.43 53.86 -41.27
C ALA A 36 47.49 54.96 -41.06
N ARG A 37 47.09 56.25 -41.06
CA ARG A 37 47.98 57.39 -40.80
C ARG A 37 48.03 57.81 -39.34
N ILE A 38 46.92 57.67 -38.61
CA ILE A 38 46.82 58.08 -37.19
C ILE A 38 47.45 57.08 -36.21
N VAL A 39 47.34 55.76 -36.47
CA VAL A 39 47.88 54.73 -35.57
C VAL A 39 49.40 54.86 -35.36
N PRO A 40 50.23 55.07 -36.41
CA PRO A 40 51.67 55.30 -36.22
C PRO A 40 51.98 56.51 -35.32
N LEU A 41 51.27 57.63 -35.52
CA LEU A 41 51.46 58.86 -34.72
C LEU A 41 51.11 58.63 -33.25
N SER A 42 50.01 57.92 -32.97
CA SER A 42 49.62 57.60 -31.60
C SER A 42 50.61 56.69 -30.87
N LYS A 43 51.36 55.85 -31.61
CA LYS A 43 52.33 54.91 -31.02
C LYS A 43 53.64 55.56 -30.59
N THR A 44 53.93 56.77 -31.06
CA THR A 44 55.10 57.57 -30.61
C THR A 44 55.04 57.85 -29.10
N GLY A 45 53.83 57.93 -28.53
CA GLY A 45 53.59 58.24 -27.12
C GLY A 45 53.93 59.68 -26.72
N GLN A 46 54.21 60.55 -27.71
CA GLN A 46 54.63 61.94 -27.50
C GLN A 46 53.47 62.96 -27.62
N LEU A 47 52.32 62.56 -28.15
CA LEU A 47 51.13 63.39 -28.34
C LEU A 47 50.17 63.32 -27.12
N ARG A 48 49.54 64.44 -26.78
CA ARG A 48 48.62 64.57 -25.64
C ARG A 48 47.22 64.04 -25.97
N CYS A 49 46.65 64.42 -27.12
CA CYS A 49 45.27 64.14 -27.52
C CYS A 49 45.17 62.87 -28.39
N ILE A 50 46.01 62.75 -29.42
CA ILE A 50 46.15 61.54 -30.26
C ILE A 50 46.95 60.47 -29.50
N ASN A 51 46.32 59.93 -28.46
CA ASN A 51 46.85 58.83 -27.67
C ASN A 51 45.90 57.62 -27.71
N THR A 52 46.40 56.44 -27.33
CA THR A 52 45.64 55.19 -27.36
C THR A 52 44.30 55.28 -26.60
N PRO A 53 44.24 55.72 -25.32
CA PRO A 53 42.96 55.87 -24.61
C PRO A 53 41.93 56.75 -25.32
N ASN A 54 42.33 57.91 -25.83
CA ASN A 54 41.41 58.87 -26.45
C ASN A 54 40.93 58.39 -27.82
N LEU A 55 41.78 57.72 -28.60
CA LEU A 55 41.37 57.08 -29.86
C LEU A 55 40.41 55.90 -29.63
N LEU A 56 40.66 55.06 -28.62
CA LEU A 56 39.75 53.97 -28.27
C LEU A 56 38.39 54.49 -27.79
N ARG A 57 38.36 55.57 -27.01
CA ARG A 57 37.10 56.25 -26.63
C ARG A 57 36.37 56.81 -27.86
N SER A 58 37.12 57.38 -28.81
CA SER A 58 36.57 57.89 -30.08
C SER A 58 35.95 56.76 -30.91
N PHE A 59 36.54 55.56 -30.90
CA PHE A 59 35.92 54.37 -31.53
C PHE A 59 34.66 53.90 -30.83
N ILE A 60 34.52 54.10 -29.52
CA ILE A 60 33.30 53.74 -28.78
C ILE A 60 32.18 54.73 -29.11
N PHE A 61 32.46 56.04 -28.98
CA PHE A 61 31.43 57.10 -28.96
C PHE A 61 31.32 57.95 -30.23
N GLY A 62 32.44 58.16 -30.95
CA GLY A 62 32.50 59.07 -32.09
C GLY A 62 32.11 58.43 -33.43
N VAL A 63 32.05 57.11 -33.49
CA VAL A 63 31.69 56.37 -34.70
C VAL A 63 30.24 55.95 -34.66
N SER A 64 29.46 56.37 -35.67
CA SER A 64 28.07 55.92 -35.83
C SER A 64 28.02 54.39 -35.96
N PRO A 65 27.23 53.70 -35.12
CA PRO A 65 27.19 52.23 -35.09
C PRO A 65 26.54 51.60 -36.32
N ILE A 66 25.96 52.39 -37.23
CA ILE A 66 25.21 51.93 -38.42
C ILE A 66 26.09 51.92 -39.68
N ASN A 67 27.16 52.73 -39.73
CA ASN A 67 27.85 53.07 -40.99
C ASN A 67 29.24 52.44 -41.17
N VAL A 68 29.81 51.78 -40.15
CA VAL A 68 31.15 51.16 -40.22
C VAL A 68 31.08 49.64 -40.03
N GLU A 69 31.82 48.89 -40.85
CA GLU A 69 32.04 47.47 -40.58
C GLU A 69 32.84 47.31 -39.27
N LEU A 70 32.17 46.83 -38.23
CA LEU A 70 32.73 46.78 -36.89
C LEU A 70 33.99 45.88 -36.77
N LYS A 71 34.24 44.99 -37.73
CA LYS A 71 35.51 44.23 -37.82
C LYS A 71 36.73 45.13 -38.05
N VAL A 72 36.57 46.17 -38.87
CA VAL A 72 37.64 47.13 -39.16
C VAL A 72 38.04 47.89 -37.90
N LEU A 73 37.04 48.34 -37.13
CA LEU A 73 37.26 48.99 -35.82
C LEU A 73 37.98 48.06 -34.83
N VAL A 74 37.62 46.78 -34.82
CA VAL A 74 38.26 45.76 -33.97
C VAL A 74 39.74 45.61 -34.31
N ASP A 75 40.09 45.54 -35.59
CA ASP A 75 41.48 45.36 -36.03
C ASP A 75 42.34 46.57 -35.65
N PHE A 76 41.82 47.79 -35.79
CA PHE A 76 42.51 49.00 -35.34
C PHE A 76 42.61 49.11 -33.82
N ALA A 77 41.56 48.75 -33.07
CA ALA A 77 41.62 48.72 -31.60
C ALA A 77 42.69 47.74 -31.11
N LYS A 78 42.80 46.56 -31.74
CA LYS A 78 43.90 45.61 -31.47
C LYS A 78 45.25 46.19 -31.85
N ALA A 79 45.36 46.87 -33.00
CA ALA A 79 46.62 47.47 -33.45
C ALA A 79 47.12 48.57 -32.50
N LEU A 80 46.22 49.40 -31.95
CA LEU A 80 46.53 50.43 -30.95
C LEU A 80 47.00 49.86 -29.60
N LEU A 81 46.49 48.69 -29.23
CA LEU A 81 46.81 48.02 -27.96
C LEU A 81 48.00 47.05 -28.06
N ARG A 82 48.48 46.74 -29.27
CA ARG A 82 49.71 45.97 -29.47
C ARG A 82 50.91 46.79 -29.01
N ARG A 83 51.67 46.25 -28.05
CA ARG A 83 52.97 46.81 -27.65
C ARG A 83 53.99 46.47 -28.73
N ASP A 84 54.42 47.48 -29.49
CA ASP A 84 55.56 47.32 -30.37
C ASP A 84 56.84 47.49 -29.56
N SER A 85 57.80 46.58 -29.75
CA SER A 85 59.09 46.55 -29.03
C SER A 85 60.07 47.64 -29.48
N GLN A 86 59.66 48.50 -30.42
CA GLN A 86 60.42 49.64 -30.91
C GLN A 86 59.53 50.88 -30.89
N ASN A 87 59.37 51.52 -29.72
CA ASN A 87 58.90 52.90 -29.68
C ASN A 87 60.08 53.78 -30.11
N SER A 88 60.18 54.06 -31.41
CA SER A 88 61.08 55.09 -31.92
C SER A 88 60.51 56.45 -31.53
N SER A 89 61.02 57.07 -30.47
CA SER A 89 60.75 58.47 -30.18
C SER A 89 61.29 59.32 -31.32
N LEU A 90 60.40 60.04 -32.02
CA LEU A 90 60.80 60.96 -33.08
C LEU A 90 61.35 62.25 -32.45
N GLU A 91 62.19 62.96 -33.19
CA GLU A 91 62.51 64.34 -32.82
C GLU A 91 61.24 65.20 -32.91
N ILE A 92 61.09 66.18 -32.02
CA ILE A 92 59.86 67.00 -31.93
C ILE A 92 59.55 67.70 -33.28
N SER A 93 60.58 68.13 -34.02
CA SER A 93 60.41 68.75 -35.34
C SER A 93 59.83 67.79 -36.38
N GLU A 94 60.34 66.55 -36.43
CA GLU A 94 59.84 65.52 -37.36
C GLU A 94 58.40 65.13 -37.03
N LEU A 95 58.08 65.03 -35.73
CA LEU A 95 56.72 64.73 -35.27
C LEU A 95 55.74 65.88 -35.58
N MET A 96 56.17 67.14 -35.48
CA MET A 96 55.35 68.29 -35.86
C MET A 96 55.05 68.28 -37.36
N ASP A 97 56.07 68.07 -38.21
CA ASP A 97 55.89 67.98 -39.67
C ASP A 97 54.91 66.85 -40.04
N ASP A 98 55.05 65.66 -39.43
CA ASP A 98 54.16 64.52 -39.67
C ASP A 98 52.70 64.80 -39.23
N VAL A 99 52.50 65.52 -38.11
CA VAL A 99 51.17 65.92 -37.61
C VAL A 99 50.54 66.97 -38.52
N GLU A 100 51.30 67.99 -38.95
CA GLU A 100 50.83 69.03 -39.88
C GLU A 100 50.47 68.47 -41.25
N ASP A 101 51.29 67.57 -41.79
CA ASP A 101 51.04 66.89 -43.06
C ASP A 101 49.77 66.03 -43.00
N THR A 102 49.59 65.31 -41.89
CA THR A 102 48.41 64.48 -41.68
C THR A 102 47.15 65.34 -41.52
N LEU A 103 47.23 66.44 -40.75
CA LEU A 103 46.14 67.38 -40.57
C LEU A 103 45.75 68.06 -41.88
N SER A 104 46.72 68.55 -42.64
CA SER A 104 46.52 69.18 -43.95
C SER A 104 45.89 68.21 -44.94
N TRP A 105 46.30 66.94 -44.91
CA TRP A 105 45.68 65.90 -45.71
C TRP A 105 44.20 65.67 -45.31
N ILE A 106 43.90 65.54 -44.01
CA ILE A 106 42.52 65.35 -43.52
C ILE A 106 41.60 66.50 -43.94
N ILE A 107 42.04 67.74 -43.74
CA ILE A 107 41.26 68.94 -44.08
C ILE A 107 40.98 68.97 -45.59
N ARG A 108 41.99 68.66 -46.41
CA ARG A 108 41.84 68.67 -47.88
C ARG A 108 40.94 67.54 -48.39
N GLU A 109 41.09 66.34 -47.85
CA GLU A 109 40.39 65.14 -48.33
C GLU A 109 38.92 65.13 -47.89
N PHE A 110 38.64 65.51 -46.63
CA PHE A 110 37.33 65.35 -46.00
C PHE A 110 36.60 66.67 -45.75
N SER A 111 37.17 67.82 -46.12
CA SER A 111 36.56 69.15 -45.95
C SER A 111 36.14 69.45 -44.49
N VAL A 112 36.98 69.06 -43.53
CA VAL A 112 36.76 69.26 -42.09
C VAL A 112 36.75 70.76 -41.75
N ASN A 113 35.74 71.19 -41.00
CA ASN A 113 35.64 72.56 -40.50
C ASN A 113 36.14 72.66 -39.05
N LEU A 114 37.38 73.13 -38.88
CA LEU A 114 37.96 73.36 -37.55
C LEU A 114 37.64 74.77 -37.02
N PRO A 115 37.56 74.95 -35.69
CA PRO A 115 37.47 76.27 -35.08
C PRO A 115 38.66 77.15 -35.50
N VAL A 116 38.38 78.42 -35.82
CA VAL A 116 39.38 79.38 -36.37
C VAL A 116 40.27 80.00 -35.28
N ASP A 117 39.87 79.90 -34.01
CA ASP A 117 40.52 80.54 -32.87
C ASP A 117 41.21 79.52 -31.96
N ASP A 118 42.45 79.83 -31.54
CA ASP A 118 43.31 78.89 -30.81
C ASP A 118 42.71 78.45 -29.46
N GLU A 119 42.09 79.39 -28.74
CA GLU A 119 41.44 79.12 -27.45
C GLU A 119 40.21 78.21 -27.65
N SER A 120 39.48 78.42 -28.74
CA SER A 120 38.30 77.64 -29.11
C SER A 120 38.67 76.20 -29.49
N VAL A 121 39.78 75.98 -30.20
CA VAL A 121 40.30 74.64 -30.52
C VAL A 121 40.67 73.88 -29.24
N ILE A 122 41.50 74.49 -28.38
CA ILE A 122 41.96 73.87 -27.13
C ILE A 122 40.77 73.56 -26.20
N ARG A 123 39.78 74.45 -26.13
CA ARG A 123 38.58 74.24 -25.34
C ARG A 123 37.70 73.14 -25.92
N ALA A 124 37.53 73.09 -27.24
CA ALA A 124 36.72 72.07 -27.91
C ALA A 124 37.35 70.67 -27.75
N SER A 125 38.67 70.53 -27.95
CA SER A 125 39.38 69.27 -27.76
C SER A 125 39.32 68.79 -26.30
N SER A 126 39.54 69.70 -25.35
CA SER A 126 39.48 69.38 -23.91
C SER A 126 38.07 68.99 -23.47
N ASN A 127 37.03 69.66 -23.99
CA ASN A 127 35.64 69.31 -23.70
C ASN A 127 35.27 67.94 -24.27
N LEU A 128 35.70 67.64 -25.51
CA LEU A 128 35.45 66.33 -26.14
C LEU A 128 36.15 65.21 -25.38
N GLU A 129 37.42 65.41 -25.00
CA GLU A 129 38.17 64.47 -24.16
C GLU A 129 37.46 64.22 -22.83
N ALA A 130 37.02 65.30 -22.15
CA ALA A 130 36.30 65.20 -20.88
C ALA A 130 34.94 64.50 -21.03
N GLU A 131 34.18 64.79 -22.09
CA GLU A 131 32.90 64.15 -22.37
C GLU A 131 33.09 62.64 -22.59
N TYR A 132 34.03 62.27 -23.47
CA TYR A 132 34.32 60.87 -23.77
C TYR A 132 34.87 60.14 -22.55
N ALA A 133 35.75 60.77 -21.77
CA ALA A 133 36.22 60.18 -20.51
C ALA A 133 35.08 59.97 -19.50
N GLN A 134 34.14 60.92 -19.39
CA GLN A 134 32.99 60.79 -18.51
C GLN A 134 32.02 59.70 -18.98
N ARG A 135 31.73 59.63 -20.29
CA ARG A 135 30.90 58.55 -20.88
C ARG A 135 31.57 57.18 -20.72
N SER A 136 32.89 57.12 -20.90
CA SER A 136 33.72 55.93 -20.68
C SER A 136 33.60 55.43 -19.24
N LYS A 137 33.66 56.35 -18.28
CA LYS A 137 33.48 56.05 -16.86
C LYS A 137 32.09 55.48 -16.55
N ASN A 138 31.04 55.98 -17.20
CA ASN A 138 29.68 55.46 -17.05
C ASN A 138 29.52 54.02 -17.58
N LEU A 139 30.40 53.57 -18.49
CA LEU A 139 30.45 52.19 -18.99
C LEU A 139 31.47 51.32 -18.24
N ASN A 140 32.00 51.78 -17.11
CA ASN A 140 33.08 51.14 -16.36
C ASN A 140 34.37 50.91 -17.19
N TYR A 141 34.59 51.68 -18.26
CA TYR A 141 35.79 51.63 -19.07
C TYR A 141 36.77 52.72 -18.62
N THR A 142 37.59 52.44 -17.60
CA THR A 142 38.49 53.45 -17.00
C THR A 142 39.95 53.26 -17.37
N SER A 143 40.46 52.02 -17.36
CA SER A 143 41.88 51.74 -17.62
C SER A 143 42.27 51.89 -19.08
N CYS A 144 41.36 51.62 -20.03
CA CYS A 144 41.63 51.67 -21.48
C CYS A 144 42.84 50.82 -21.94
N GLU A 145 43.19 49.79 -21.16
CA GLU A 145 44.46 49.05 -21.30
C GLU A 145 44.33 47.73 -22.07
N THR A 146 43.12 47.16 -22.18
CA THR A 146 42.93 45.82 -22.73
C THR A 146 41.86 45.79 -23.82
N TYR A 147 42.06 44.91 -24.81
CA TYR A 147 41.09 44.74 -25.88
C TYR A 147 39.76 44.16 -25.36
N ALA A 148 39.82 43.30 -24.33
CA ALA A 148 38.63 42.77 -23.66
C ALA A 148 37.75 43.88 -23.04
N SER A 149 38.35 44.83 -22.33
CA SER A 149 37.60 45.95 -21.72
C SER A 149 37.04 46.91 -22.79
N PHE A 150 37.77 47.11 -23.89
CA PHE A 150 37.25 47.83 -25.05
C PHE A 150 36.04 47.13 -25.68
N ALA A 151 36.12 45.82 -25.92
CA ALA A 151 35.04 45.04 -26.50
C ALA A 151 33.77 45.05 -25.62
N MET A 152 33.93 44.92 -24.30
CA MET A 152 32.83 45.08 -23.33
C MET A 152 32.17 46.46 -23.43
N ALA A 153 32.99 47.52 -23.39
CA ALA A 153 32.50 48.90 -23.45
C ALA A 153 31.79 49.21 -24.78
N LYS A 154 32.35 48.72 -25.89
CA LYS A 154 31.73 48.89 -27.21
C LYS A 154 30.41 48.13 -27.31
N LEU A 155 30.35 46.88 -26.83
CA LEU A 155 29.11 46.11 -26.81
C LEU A 155 28.04 46.77 -25.94
N LEU A 156 28.41 47.33 -24.78
CA LEU A 156 27.51 48.10 -23.92
C LEU A 156 26.99 49.36 -24.64
N GLU A 157 27.83 50.11 -25.34
CA GLU A 157 27.36 51.28 -26.10
C GLU A 157 26.43 50.87 -27.25
N LEU A 158 26.76 49.81 -27.98
CA LEU A 158 25.91 49.28 -29.06
C LEU A 158 24.55 48.79 -28.53
N SER A 159 24.52 48.23 -27.32
CA SER A 159 23.29 47.72 -26.69
C SER A 159 22.23 48.81 -26.42
N ARG A 160 22.59 50.10 -26.51
CA ARG A 160 21.66 51.22 -26.42
C ARG A 160 20.78 51.38 -27.66
N PHE A 161 21.25 50.86 -28.79
CA PHE A 161 20.62 51.07 -30.11
C PHE A 161 20.02 49.78 -30.68
N THR A 162 20.34 48.63 -30.10
CA THR A 162 19.80 47.34 -30.52
C THR A 162 19.34 46.53 -29.33
N SER A 163 18.34 45.70 -29.57
CA SER A 163 17.88 44.67 -28.65
C SER A 163 18.52 43.31 -28.97
N ASP A 164 19.15 43.14 -30.15
CA ASP A 164 19.81 41.91 -30.58
C ASP A 164 21.33 42.03 -30.44
N LEU A 165 21.91 41.24 -29.54
CA LEU A 165 23.36 41.20 -29.35
C LEU A 165 24.00 40.01 -30.08
N GLU A 166 23.23 39.05 -30.61
CA GLU A 166 23.79 37.88 -31.33
C GLU A 166 24.54 38.32 -32.60
N GLN A 167 24.10 39.41 -33.23
CA GLN A 167 24.81 40.03 -34.36
C GLN A 167 26.25 40.47 -34.04
N TYR A 168 26.61 40.58 -32.76
CA TYR A 168 27.94 40.97 -32.29
C TYR A 168 28.76 39.82 -31.71
N ASP A 169 28.33 38.57 -31.86
CA ASP A 169 29.06 37.38 -31.39
C ASP A 169 30.50 37.31 -31.93
N PHE A 170 30.75 37.86 -33.12
CA PHE A 170 32.09 37.93 -33.69
C PHE A 170 33.06 38.80 -32.87
N LEU A 171 32.57 39.83 -32.13
CA LEU A 171 33.39 40.59 -31.20
C LEU A 171 33.94 39.67 -30.12
N CYS A 172 33.11 38.73 -29.66
CA CYS A 172 33.49 37.80 -28.61
C CYS A 172 34.53 36.80 -29.11
N GLN A 173 34.39 36.29 -30.33
CA GLN A 173 35.40 35.44 -30.98
C GLN A 173 36.74 36.18 -31.22
N SER A 174 36.69 37.50 -31.33
CA SER A 174 37.86 38.33 -31.58
C SER A 174 38.68 38.64 -30.32
N VAL A 175 38.06 38.56 -29.13
CA VAL A 175 38.76 38.68 -27.85
C VAL A 175 39.46 37.34 -27.61
N GLY A 176 40.79 37.36 -27.41
CA GLY A 176 41.56 36.13 -27.12
C GLY A 176 41.20 35.51 -25.76
N ASP A 177 42.09 34.71 -25.18
CA ASP A 177 41.89 33.94 -23.93
C ASP A 177 41.79 34.81 -22.65
N SER A 178 40.97 35.85 -22.65
CA SER A 178 40.68 36.68 -21.47
C SER A 178 39.62 36.01 -20.62
N GLN A 179 40.06 35.43 -19.50
CA GLN A 179 39.18 34.73 -18.57
C GLN A 179 37.98 35.59 -18.11
N HIS A 180 38.22 36.86 -17.77
CA HIS A 180 37.20 37.80 -17.32
C HIS A 180 36.15 38.10 -18.40
N PHE A 181 36.58 38.22 -19.66
CA PHE A 181 35.67 38.45 -20.78
C PHE A 181 34.78 37.26 -21.05
N GLU A 182 35.36 36.05 -21.07
CA GLU A 182 34.59 34.83 -21.26
C GLU A 182 33.55 34.59 -20.16
N GLU A 183 33.90 34.89 -18.90
CA GLU A 183 32.99 34.79 -17.75
C GLU A 183 31.82 35.75 -17.90
N TRP A 184 32.09 37.01 -18.25
CA TRP A 184 31.04 37.99 -18.50
C TRP A 184 30.17 37.64 -19.72
N TYR A 185 30.77 37.23 -20.83
CA TYR A 185 30.02 36.87 -22.04
C TYR A 185 29.10 35.65 -21.80
N ASN A 186 29.64 34.57 -21.23
CA ASN A 186 28.87 33.35 -21.00
C ASN A 186 27.92 33.45 -19.79
N GLY A 187 28.21 34.35 -18.83
CA GLY A 187 27.41 34.55 -17.63
C GLY A 187 26.35 35.65 -17.74
N ILE A 188 26.53 36.65 -18.61
CA ILE A 188 25.64 37.82 -18.72
C ILE A 188 25.04 37.96 -20.12
N VAL A 189 25.86 38.02 -21.17
CA VAL A 189 25.42 38.33 -22.54
C VAL A 189 24.69 37.15 -23.20
N ARG A 190 25.29 35.97 -23.17
CA ARG A 190 24.72 34.75 -23.77
C ARG A 190 23.39 34.32 -23.11
N PRO A 191 23.23 34.40 -21.78
CA PRO A 191 21.93 34.25 -21.12
C PRO A 191 20.84 35.18 -21.63
N TYR A 192 21.17 36.45 -21.85
CA TYR A 192 20.22 37.43 -22.41
C TYR A 192 19.80 37.06 -23.83
N ASN A 193 20.75 36.72 -24.71
CA ASN A 193 20.46 36.29 -26.07
C ASN A 193 19.57 35.03 -26.09
N TYR A 194 19.91 34.05 -25.24
CA TYR A 194 19.10 32.84 -25.08
C TYR A 194 17.67 33.17 -24.63
N PHE A 195 17.53 34.02 -23.60
CA PHE A 195 16.22 34.42 -23.09
C PHE A 195 15.40 35.12 -24.17
N ARG A 196 16.00 36.06 -24.90
CA ARG A 196 15.33 36.80 -25.95
C ARG A 196 14.87 35.91 -27.10
N ARG A 197 15.69 34.94 -27.51
CA ARG A 197 15.35 33.99 -28.58
C ARG A 197 14.18 33.08 -28.19
N GLN A 198 14.11 32.64 -26.93
CA GLN A 198 13.11 31.67 -26.46
C GLN A 198 11.85 32.33 -25.89
N TYR A 199 12.00 33.49 -25.26
CA TYR A 199 10.98 34.18 -24.47
C TYR A 199 10.83 35.66 -24.84
N GLY A 200 11.44 36.15 -25.92
CA GLY A 200 11.37 37.56 -26.32
C GLY A 200 9.95 38.08 -26.51
N ALA A 201 8.97 37.21 -26.80
CA ALA A 201 7.56 37.56 -26.85
C ALA A 201 6.96 38.01 -25.49
N THR A 202 7.60 37.69 -24.37
CA THR A 202 7.19 38.15 -23.03
C THR A 202 7.75 39.52 -22.67
N MET A 203 8.64 40.07 -23.49
CA MET A 203 9.26 41.38 -23.27
C MET A 203 8.56 42.47 -24.08
N ASP A 204 8.68 43.73 -23.64
CA ASP A 204 8.26 44.87 -24.45
C ASP A 204 9.16 44.92 -25.70
N PRO A 205 8.60 44.98 -26.93
CA PRO A 205 9.37 45.14 -28.15
C PRO A 205 10.37 46.31 -28.14
N ASN A 206 10.10 47.34 -27.34
CA ASN A 206 10.94 48.54 -27.20
C ASN A 206 12.06 48.40 -26.16
N THR A 207 12.11 47.31 -25.40
CA THR A 207 13.20 47.08 -24.43
C THR A 207 14.51 46.87 -25.16
N VAL A 208 15.45 47.80 -24.97
CA VAL A 208 16.81 47.71 -25.50
C VAL A 208 17.68 46.84 -24.60
N SER A 209 18.73 46.24 -25.16
CA SER A 209 19.62 45.37 -24.40
C SER A 209 20.38 46.10 -23.29
N TYR A 210 20.53 47.42 -23.42
CA TYR A 210 21.19 48.26 -22.41
C TYR A 210 20.48 48.20 -21.05
N ASP A 211 19.15 48.14 -21.01
CA ASP A 211 18.36 48.11 -19.75
C ASP A 211 18.68 46.88 -18.88
N TYR A 212 19.17 45.81 -19.53
CA TYR A 212 19.68 44.62 -18.87
C TYR A 212 21.16 44.75 -18.54
N LEU A 213 22.00 45.06 -19.53
CA LEU A 213 23.45 45.06 -19.36
C LEU A 213 23.96 46.16 -18.41
N SER A 214 23.18 47.21 -18.17
CA SER A 214 23.50 48.25 -17.21
C SER A 214 23.28 47.84 -15.74
N ARG A 215 22.65 46.69 -15.48
CA ARG A 215 22.37 46.21 -14.11
C ARG A 215 23.64 45.68 -13.47
N VAL A 216 23.83 46.03 -12.20
CA VAL A 216 25.06 45.71 -11.46
C VAL A 216 24.82 44.63 -10.41
N SER A 217 23.64 44.60 -9.79
CA SER A 217 23.33 43.63 -8.76
C SER A 217 22.75 42.33 -9.32
N PHE A 218 23.09 41.21 -8.66
CA PHE A 218 22.55 39.89 -9.01
C PHE A 218 21.02 39.87 -9.00
N PHE A 219 20.40 40.45 -7.98
CA PHE A 219 18.95 40.48 -7.82
C PHE A 219 18.27 41.22 -8.97
N GLU A 220 18.75 42.41 -9.35
CA GLU A 220 18.19 43.16 -10.48
C GLU A 220 18.35 42.39 -11.79
N THR A 221 19.51 41.77 -12.02
CA THR A 221 19.79 40.99 -13.23
C THR A 221 18.86 39.78 -13.35
N VAL A 222 18.60 39.08 -12.25
CA VAL A 222 17.68 37.93 -12.21
C VAL A 222 16.21 38.37 -12.32
N ASP A 223 15.82 39.43 -11.61
CA ASP A 223 14.46 39.98 -11.64
C ASP A 223 14.05 40.45 -13.06
N PHE A 224 15.01 40.97 -13.84
CA PHE A 224 14.79 41.32 -15.24
C PHE A 224 14.21 40.15 -16.06
N PHE A 225 14.64 38.93 -15.79
CA PHE A 225 14.12 37.74 -16.46
C PHE A 225 12.87 37.18 -15.78
N LEU A 226 12.87 37.12 -14.44
CA LEU A 226 11.82 36.46 -13.67
C LEU A 226 10.50 37.25 -13.64
N HIS A 227 10.54 38.58 -13.63
CA HIS A 227 9.35 39.42 -13.59
C HIS A 227 8.48 39.30 -14.87
N PRO A 228 8.98 39.58 -16.09
CA PRO A 228 8.18 39.48 -17.31
C PRO A 228 7.73 38.05 -17.58
N HIS A 229 8.61 37.07 -17.34
CA HIS A 229 8.27 35.66 -17.51
C HIS A 229 7.21 35.21 -16.49
N GLY A 230 7.33 35.63 -15.23
CA GLY A 230 6.35 35.32 -14.18
C GLY A 230 4.96 35.88 -14.48
N GLU A 231 4.87 37.12 -14.97
CA GLU A 231 3.60 37.71 -15.41
C GLU A 231 3.00 37.00 -16.62
N ALA A 232 3.83 36.60 -17.59
CA ALA A 232 3.38 35.83 -18.75
C ALA A 232 2.85 34.44 -18.36
N VAL A 233 3.50 33.78 -17.40
CA VAL A 233 3.05 32.49 -16.85
C VAL A 233 1.73 32.63 -16.09
N LYS A 234 1.57 33.65 -15.25
CA LYS A 234 0.30 33.91 -14.55
C LYS A 234 -0.87 34.12 -15.51
N LYS A 235 -0.62 34.82 -16.62
CA LYS A 235 -1.61 35.05 -17.69
C LYS A 235 -1.77 33.87 -18.65
N SER A 236 -1.06 32.76 -18.42
CA SER A 236 -1.06 31.55 -19.25
C SER A 236 -0.64 31.78 -20.70
N TYR A 237 0.16 32.82 -20.97
CA TYR A 237 0.70 33.08 -22.31
C TYR A 237 1.88 32.18 -22.67
N VAL A 238 2.65 31.74 -21.66
CA VAL A 238 3.80 30.85 -21.82
C VAL A 238 3.77 29.81 -20.69
N PRO A 239 4.03 28.51 -20.98
CA PRO A 239 4.18 27.51 -19.94
C PRO A 239 5.47 27.73 -19.14
N TRP A 240 5.42 27.48 -17.83
CA TRP A 240 6.61 27.51 -17.00
C TRP A 240 7.56 26.35 -17.38
N SER A 241 8.79 26.66 -17.82
CA SER A 241 9.78 25.65 -18.24
C SER A 241 11.15 25.82 -17.54
N PRO A 242 11.30 25.32 -16.29
CA PRO A 242 12.56 25.29 -15.55
C PRO A 242 13.72 24.72 -16.36
N GLN A 243 13.46 23.61 -17.07
CA GLN A 243 14.45 22.83 -17.81
C GLN A 243 15.20 23.62 -18.88
N LYS A 244 14.61 24.72 -19.37
CA LYS A 244 15.24 25.61 -20.36
C LYS A 244 15.73 26.91 -19.73
N MET A 245 14.91 27.51 -18.86
CA MET A 245 15.21 28.81 -18.26
C MET A 245 16.36 28.74 -17.25
N LEU A 246 16.45 27.67 -16.47
CA LEU A 246 17.52 27.47 -15.49
C LEU A 246 18.89 27.33 -16.15
N PRO A 247 19.16 26.28 -16.95
CA PRO A 247 20.49 26.08 -17.52
C PRO A 247 20.84 27.11 -18.60
N GLY A 248 19.85 27.64 -19.32
CA GLY A 248 20.08 28.59 -20.42
C GLY A 248 20.25 30.04 -19.96
N VAL A 249 19.71 30.42 -18.80
CA VAL A 249 19.66 31.82 -18.36
C VAL A 249 20.11 31.97 -16.90
N LEU A 250 19.36 31.41 -15.96
CA LEU A 250 19.47 31.77 -14.55
C LEU A 250 20.71 31.16 -13.86
N LEU A 251 21.08 29.93 -14.18
CA LEU A 251 22.26 29.26 -13.60
C LEU A 251 23.59 29.87 -14.10
N PRO A 252 23.76 30.16 -15.41
CA PRO A 252 24.94 30.91 -15.87
C PRO A 252 25.08 32.28 -15.20
N VAL A 253 23.98 33.03 -15.04
CA VAL A 253 23.98 34.33 -14.34
C VAL A 253 24.36 34.14 -12.88
N SER A 254 23.80 33.12 -12.20
CA SER A 254 24.17 32.83 -10.80
C SER A 254 25.66 32.54 -10.64
N LEU A 255 26.26 31.74 -11.54
CA LEU A 255 27.69 31.43 -11.51
C LEU A 255 28.55 32.69 -11.64
N TYR A 256 28.14 33.66 -12.46
CA TYR A 256 28.85 34.94 -12.59
C TYR A 256 28.84 35.73 -11.27
N TYR A 257 27.73 35.68 -10.53
CA TYR A 257 27.60 36.33 -9.22
C TYR A 257 27.90 35.38 -8.05
N ASN A 258 29.04 34.69 -8.10
CA ASN A 258 29.54 33.80 -7.04
C ASN A 258 28.64 32.58 -6.72
N ALA A 259 27.84 32.13 -7.67
CA ALA A 259 26.94 30.99 -7.53
C ALA A 259 25.89 31.11 -6.41
N ASP A 260 25.53 32.34 -6.03
CA ASP A 260 24.38 32.56 -5.15
C ASP A 260 23.11 32.17 -5.90
N ILE A 261 22.31 31.29 -5.30
CA ILE A 261 21.04 30.82 -5.86
C ILE A 261 19.84 31.27 -5.02
N THR A 262 20.07 32.05 -3.97
CA THR A 262 19.03 32.45 -3.01
C THR A 262 17.83 33.11 -3.69
N PRO A 263 18.00 34.13 -4.55
CA PRO A 263 16.88 34.76 -5.26
C PRO A 263 16.12 33.77 -6.16
N LEU A 264 16.85 32.81 -6.75
CA LEU A 264 16.25 31.77 -7.57
C LEU A 264 15.40 30.82 -6.72
N LEU A 265 15.89 30.42 -5.55
CA LEU A 265 15.17 29.55 -4.62
C LEU A 265 13.93 30.26 -4.04
N GLU A 266 14.05 31.53 -3.65
CA GLU A 266 12.90 32.30 -3.15
C GLU A 266 11.80 32.42 -4.19
N TRP A 267 12.17 32.67 -5.44
CA TRP A 267 11.21 32.75 -6.53
C TRP A 267 10.64 31.37 -6.89
N ALA A 268 11.50 30.35 -7.07
CA ALA A 268 11.11 29.00 -7.48
C ALA A 268 10.29 28.28 -6.41
N PHE A 269 10.43 28.64 -5.13
CA PHE A 269 9.67 28.02 -4.06
C PHE A 269 8.59 28.94 -3.47
N SER A 270 8.31 30.10 -4.10
CA SER A 270 7.25 31.02 -3.66
C SER A 270 5.85 30.41 -3.78
N ASP A 271 4.99 30.66 -2.78
CA ASP A 271 3.61 30.17 -2.76
C ASP A 271 2.74 30.75 -3.88
N LYS A 272 3.07 31.95 -4.38
CA LYS A 272 2.23 32.73 -5.30
C LYS A 272 2.32 32.29 -6.78
N ASN A 273 3.24 31.38 -7.09
CA ASN A 273 3.61 31.07 -8.46
C ASN A 273 2.94 29.79 -9.00
N TYR A 274 2.09 29.13 -8.21
CA TYR A 274 1.58 27.79 -8.52
C TYR A 274 0.07 27.69 -8.44
N GLN A 275 -0.53 27.02 -9.43
CA GLN A 275 -1.97 26.76 -9.49
C GLN A 275 -2.41 25.58 -8.59
N SER A 276 -1.50 24.64 -8.30
CA SER A 276 -1.76 23.48 -7.45
C SER A 276 -0.48 22.98 -6.76
N TRP A 277 -0.65 22.20 -5.70
CA TRP A 277 0.45 21.57 -4.97
C TRP A 277 1.26 20.59 -5.83
N LEU A 278 0.59 19.79 -6.68
CA LEU A 278 1.27 18.89 -7.61
C LEU A 278 2.14 19.65 -8.62
N ALA A 279 1.62 20.77 -9.15
CA ALA A 279 2.39 21.62 -10.06
C ALA A 279 3.61 22.23 -9.36
N ARG A 280 3.46 22.63 -8.09
CA ARG A 280 4.57 23.12 -7.27
C ARG A 280 5.64 22.06 -7.02
N LEU A 281 5.26 20.87 -6.54
CA LEU A 281 6.18 19.76 -6.30
C LEU A 281 6.90 19.32 -7.60
N SER A 282 6.15 19.19 -8.70
CA SER A 282 6.73 18.85 -10.01
C SER A 282 7.73 19.90 -10.46
N THR A 283 7.39 21.18 -10.33
CA THR A 283 8.27 22.28 -10.72
C THR A 283 9.54 22.26 -9.88
N SER A 284 9.40 22.18 -8.56
CA SER A 284 10.53 22.14 -7.65
C SER A 284 11.45 20.95 -7.91
N ARG A 285 10.89 19.76 -8.20
CA ARG A 285 11.66 18.59 -8.66
C ARG A 285 12.50 18.93 -9.91
N THR A 286 11.86 19.44 -10.97
CA THR A 286 12.57 19.79 -12.20
C THR A 286 13.62 20.88 -12.01
N THR A 287 13.41 21.79 -11.05
CA THR A 287 14.39 22.81 -10.66
C THR A 287 15.63 22.17 -10.04
N ILE A 288 15.46 21.24 -9.11
CA ILE A 288 16.58 20.51 -8.49
C ILE A 288 17.32 19.66 -9.53
N GLU A 289 16.61 18.90 -10.36
CA GLU A 289 17.20 18.11 -11.45
C GLU A 289 18.01 18.98 -12.42
N SER A 290 17.52 20.18 -12.74
CA SER A 290 18.22 21.14 -13.60
C SER A 290 19.49 21.69 -12.93
N ILE A 291 19.47 21.93 -11.62
CA ILE A 291 20.65 22.39 -10.86
C ILE A 291 21.72 21.30 -10.79
N LEU A 292 21.32 20.04 -10.56
CA LEU A 292 22.24 18.90 -10.47
C LEU A 292 22.89 18.53 -11.81
N SER A 293 22.09 18.57 -12.88
CA SER A 293 22.56 18.25 -14.25
C SER A 293 23.30 19.42 -14.92
N PHE A 294 23.23 20.62 -14.35
CA PHE A 294 23.84 21.80 -14.94
C PHE A 294 25.36 21.68 -15.01
N THR A 295 25.87 21.97 -16.20
CA THR A 295 27.29 22.04 -16.50
C THR A 295 27.55 23.37 -17.18
N SER A 296 28.42 24.19 -16.60
CA SER A 296 28.82 25.48 -17.16
C SER A 296 29.57 25.33 -18.49
N TYR A 297 29.78 26.45 -19.17
CA TYR A 297 30.58 26.50 -20.40
C TYR A 297 32.02 25.99 -20.24
N ARG A 298 32.56 25.96 -19.00
CA ARG A 298 33.88 25.39 -18.67
C ARG A 298 33.84 23.94 -18.17
N GLY A 299 32.69 23.28 -18.22
CA GLY A 299 32.54 21.93 -17.66
C GLY A 299 32.39 21.90 -16.14
N MET A 300 32.32 23.05 -15.45
CA MET A 300 32.16 23.12 -14.00
C MET A 300 30.69 22.96 -13.61
N LYS A 301 30.42 22.13 -12.59
CA LYS A 301 29.11 22.03 -11.92
C LYS A 301 28.88 23.23 -10.99
N MET A 302 27.64 23.36 -10.48
CA MET A 302 27.36 24.29 -9.37
C MET A 302 28.17 23.90 -8.12
N PRO A 303 28.57 24.87 -7.28
CA PRO A 303 29.21 24.58 -6.00
C PRO A 303 28.34 23.70 -5.10
N SER A 304 29.00 22.87 -4.30
CA SER A 304 28.33 21.93 -3.39
C SER A 304 27.44 22.63 -2.36
N GLU A 305 27.80 23.84 -1.94
CA GLU A 305 27.00 24.67 -1.01
C GLU A 305 25.65 25.07 -1.62
N SER A 306 25.66 25.57 -2.86
CA SER A 306 24.44 25.93 -3.60
C SER A 306 23.57 24.71 -3.88
N ILE A 307 24.19 23.59 -4.28
CA ILE A 307 23.48 22.32 -4.47
C ILE A 307 22.81 21.89 -3.14
N THR A 308 23.55 21.91 -2.04
CA THR A 308 23.04 21.54 -0.71
C THR A 308 21.89 22.45 -0.28
N ALA A 309 22.01 23.76 -0.45
CA ALA A 309 20.96 24.72 -0.14
C ALA A 309 19.67 24.44 -0.92
N SER A 310 19.79 24.14 -2.22
CA SER A 310 18.65 23.80 -3.08
C SER A 310 17.91 22.56 -2.57
N VAL A 311 18.65 21.49 -2.28
CA VAL A 311 18.06 20.23 -1.80
C VAL A 311 17.40 20.41 -0.45
N ARG A 312 17.98 21.21 0.46
CA ARG A 312 17.36 21.55 1.75
C ARG A 312 16.03 22.29 1.60
N TYR A 313 15.96 23.25 0.66
CA TYR A 313 14.69 23.92 0.32
C TYR A 313 13.64 22.93 -0.21
N TYR A 314 14.06 21.96 -1.01
CA TYR A 314 13.15 20.92 -1.50
C TYR A 314 12.64 19.99 -0.39
N ILE A 315 13.53 19.54 0.52
CA ILE A 315 13.13 18.75 1.69
C ILE A 315 12.16 19.54 2.57
N ALA A 316 12.44 20.83 2.82
CA ALA A 316 11.55 21.71 3.57
C ALA A 316 10.17 21.84 2.89
N LEU A 317 10.13 21.95 1.56
CA LEU A 317 8.89 22.03 0.80
C LEU A 317 8.03 20.77 0.98
N ILE A 318 8.65 19.59 1.02
CA ILE A 318 7.94 18.32 1.21
C ILE A 318 7.26 18.28 2.58
N TYR A 319 7.95 18.70 3.64
CA TYR A 319 7.34 18.80 4.97
C TYR A 319 6.30 19.91 5.06
N TYR A 320 6.49 21.02 4.36
CA TYR A 320 5.50 22.09 4.27
C TYR A 320 4.22 21.61 3.57
N PHE A 321 4.35 20.86 2.47
CA PHE A 321 3.23 20.19 1.80
C PHE A 321 2.54 19.19 2.74
N ALA A 322 3.30 18.37 3.47
CA ALA A 322 2.74 17.39 4.40
C ALA A 322 1.86 18.02 5.49
N LEU A 323 2.23 19.20 5.99
CA LEU A 323 1.52 19.84 7.09
C LEU A 323 0.36 20.73 6.63
N TYR A 324 0.57 21.52 5.59
CA TYR A 324 -0.35 22.58 5.18
C TYR A 324 -1.03 22.31 3.84
N GLY A 325 -0.47 21.41 3.02
CA GLY A 325 -0.97 21.11 1.69
C GLY A 325 -1.91 19.90 1.62
N GLU A 326 -1.60 18.82 2.34
CA GLU A 326 -2.34 17.53 2.25
C GLU A 326 -3.85 17.69 2.42
N ALA A 327 -4.31 18.50 3.39
CA ALA A 327 -5.74 18.70 3.65
C ALA A 327 -6.49 19.38 2.50
N THR A 328 -5.79 20.05 1.59
CA THR A 328 -6.36 20.81 0.46
C THR A 328 -6.38 20.02 -0.85
N VAL A 329 -5.83 18.80 -0.86
CA VAL A 329 -5.60 18.00 -2.06
C VAL A 329 -6.41 16.71 -2.02
N ALA A 330 -6.88 16.25 -3.19
CA ALA A 330 -7.62 14.99 -3.30
C ALA A 330 -6.74 13.78 -3.01
N SER A 331 -7.31 12.68 -2.51
CA SER A 331 -6.54 11.49 -2.10
C SER A 331 -5.70 10.86 -3.23
N VAL A 332 -6.22 10.84 -4.46
CA VAL A 332 -5.48 10.34 -5.63
C VAL A 332 -4.23 11.19 -5.90
N ASP A 333 -4.36 12.51 -5.75
CA ASP A 333 -3.27 13.46 -5.96
C ASP A 333 -2.24 13.41 -4.82
N ILE A 334 -2.63 13.05 -3.59
CA ILE A 334 -1.70 12.79 -2.48
C ILE A 334 -0.84 11.56 -2.78
N SER A 335 -1.44 10.46 -3.26
CA SER A 335 -0.68 9.27 -3.67
C SER A 335 0.34 9.62 -4.76
N ARG A 336 -0.09 10.37 -5.79
CA ARG A 336 0.79 10.82 -6.86
C ARG A 336 1.90 11.75 -6.35
N ALA A 337 1.60 12.62 -5.39
CA ALA A 337 2.60 13.49 -4.76
C ALA A 337 3.67 12.65 -4.04
N TYR A 338 3.28 11.61 -3.31
CA TYR A 338 4.22 10.73 -2.63
C TYR A 338 5.08 9.92 -3.61
N ASP A 339 4.52 9.37 -4.67
CA ASP A 339 5.30 8.68 -5.71
C ASP A 339 6.34 9.63 -6.32
N MET A 340 5.92 10.86 -6.66
CA MET A 340 6.83 11.88 -7.20
C MET A 340 7.94 12.26 -6.21
N ILE A 341 7.62 12.37 -4.92
CA ILE A 341 8.59 12.67 -3.87
C ILE A 341 9.57 11.51 -3.72
N ASP A 342 9.08 10.27 -3.66
CA ASP A 342 9.90 9.08 -3.46
C ASP A 342 10.88 8.87 -4.61
N ASP A 343 10.44 9.05 -5.86
CA ASP A 343 11.30 9.07 -7.04
C ASP A 343 12.41 10.13 -6.90
N SER A 344 12.02 11.35 -6.54
CA SER A 344 12.95 12.47 -6.41
C SER A 344 14.01 12.21 -5.33
N VAL A 345 13.58 11.70 -4.18
CA VAL A 345 14.47 11.39 -3.06
C VAL A 345 15.39 10.22 -3.40
N THR A 346 14.94 9.26 -4.20
CA THR A 346 15.78 8.14 -4.68
C THR A 346 16.93 8.65 -5.55
N VAL A 347 16.64 9.52 -6.52
CA VAL A 347 17.67 10.15 -7.36
C VAL A 347 18.66 10.96 -6.51
N LEU A 348 18.19 11.67 -5.49
CA LEU A 348 19.05 12.42 -4.58
C LEU A 348 19.92 11.49 -3.73
N ILE A 349 19.39 10.36 -3.25
CA ILE A 349 20.17 9.38 -2.49
C ILE A 349 21.34 8.83 -3.32
N GLU A 350 21.10 8.55 -4.60
CA GLU A 350 22.14 8.09 -5.55
C GLU A 350 23.19 9.18 -5.81
N GLU A 351 22.78 10.43 -6.05
CA GLU A 351 23.71 11.53 -6.33
C GLU A 351 24.59 11.91 -5.12
N PHE A 352 24.08 11.74 -3.88
CA PHE A 352 24.81 12.07 -2.64
C PHE A 352 25.42 10.84 -1.92
N ASP A 353 25.40 9.67 -2.55
CA ASP A 353 25.94 8.39 -2.02
C ASP A 353 25.49 8.10 -0.57
N VAL A 354 24.18 8.18 -0.33
CA VAL A 354 23.60 7.99 1.01
C VAL A 354 23.48 6.49 1.31
N THR A 355 24.39 5.96 2.11
CA THR A 355 24.50 4.52 2.41
C THR A 355 23.95 4.08 3.78
N TYR A 356 23.58 5.02 4.66
CA TYR A 356 23.17 4.72 6.04
C TYR A 356 21.70 5.04 6.30
N SER A 357 21.01 4.20 7.08
CA SER A 357 19.73 4.56 7.71
C SER A 357 19.99 5.50 8.89
N SER A 358 19.49 6.73 8.85
CA SER A 358 19.64 7.64 10.00
C SER A 358 18.67 7.28 11.12
N GLY A 359 19.11 7.48 12.37
CA GLY A 359 18.24 7.47 13.54
C GLY A 359 17.22 8.63 13.53
N PRO A 360 16.45 8.81 14.62
CA PRO A 360 15.50 9.91 14.73
C PRO A 360 16.21 11.26 14.65
N LEU A 361 15.76 12.12 13.73
CA LEU A 361 16.27 13.49 13.56
C LEU A 361 15.54 14.51 14.43
N LEU A 362 14.33 14.19 14.87
CA LEU A 362 13.53 15.05 15.71
C LEU A 362 13.86 14.81 17.18
N PRO A 363 13.99 15.86 18.00
CA PRO A 363 13.98 15.71 19.45
C PRO A 363 12.61 15.15 19.89
N GLY A 364 12.59 14.30 20.92
CA GLY A 364 11.35 13.72 21.44
C GLY A 364 10.43 14.75 22.07
N GLY A 365 9.12 14.52 22.00
CA GLY A 365 8.09 15.35 22.65
C GLY A 365 7.59 16.55 21.83
N ILE A 366 7.78 16.58 20.51
CA ILE A 366 7.19 17.63 19.67
C ILE A 366 5.69 17.38 19.47
N ASP A 367 4.87 18.37 19.82
CA ASP A 367 3.45 18.37 19.51
C ASP A 367 3.20 18.82 18.06
N ILE A 368 3.00 17.85 17.17
CA ILE A 368 2.74 18.09 15.75
C ILE A 368 1.33 18.67 15.51
N ASP A 369 0.38 18.47 16.42
CA ASP A 369 -0.97 19.05 16.30
C ASP A 369 -0.98 20.55 16.62
N ASN A 370 -0.07 21.00 17.49
CA ASN A 370 0.05 22.40 17.91
C ASN A 370 1.33 23.08 17.41
N LEU A 371 1.66 22.89 16.13
CA LEU A 371 2.79 23.59 15.50
C LEU A 371 2.52 25.09 15.28
N PRO A 372 3.55 25.95 15.29
CA PRO A 372 3.42 27.35 14.91
C PRO A 372 2.86 27.47 13.49
N SER A 373 1.84 28.31 13.30
CA SER A 373 1.23 28.54 11.98
C SER A 373 2.12 29.45 11.14
N TYR A 374 2.59 28.97 9.99
CA TYR A 374 3.37 29.75 9.03
C TYR A 374 2.49 30.24 7.87
N SER A 375 2.44 31.55 7.65
CA SER A 375 1.66 32.17 6.57
C SER A 375 2.28 31.99 5.17
N SER A 376 3.55 31.58 5.09
CA SER A 376 4.25 31.33 3.84
C SER A 376 5.32 30.26 3.99
N PHE A 377 5.68 29.63 2.88
CA PHE A 377 6.78 28.66 2.84
C PHE A 377 8.12 29.29 3.25
N HIS A 378 8.39 30.53 2.83
CA HIS A 378 9.61 31.23 3.22
C HIS A 378 9.70 31.42 4.75
N GLY A 379 8.58 31.73 5.41
CA GLY A 379 8.53 31.81 6.87
C GLY A 379 8.78 30.44 7.53
N PHE A 380 8.29 29.36 6.93
CA PHE A 380 8.53 27.99 7.42
C PHE A 380 9.99 27.55 7.30
N SER A 381 10.66 27.86 6.17
CA SER A 381 12.03 27.39 5.90
C SER A 381 13.11 28.16 6.64
N THR A 382 12.91 29.45 6.92
CA THR A 382 13.92 30.33 7.54
C THR A 382 13.78 30.48 9.05
N SER A 383 12.59 30.23 9.61
CA SER A 383 12.32 30.39 11.04
C SER A 383 13.27 29.57 11.91
N LEU A 384 13.82 30.20 12.96
CA LEU A 384 14.63 29.55 13.98
C LEU A 384 13.75 28.78 14.99
N ASP A 385 12.50 29.22 15.16
CA ASP A 385 11.54 28.66 16.11
C ASP A 385 10.77 27.46 15.52
N ASN A 386 11.10 27.03 14.29
CA ASN A 386 10.48 25.87 13.67
C ASN A 386 11.01 24.56 14.31
N PRO A 387 10.19 23.82 15.07
CA PRO A 387 10.64 22.58 15.72
C PRO A 387 11.00 21.48 14.73
N LEU A 388 10.55 21.58 13.47
CA LEU A 388 10.86 20.64 12.40
C LEU A 388 12.11 21.01 11.59
N ARG A 389 12.75 22.14 11.88
CA ARG A 389 13.99 22.59 11.25
C ARG A 389 15.08 21.51 11.21
N PRO A 390 15.27 20.65 12.23
CA PRO A 390 16.24 19.56 12.16
C PRO A 390 16.03 18.57 11.00
N LEU A 391 14.81 18.44 10.46
CA LEU A 391 14.51 17.54 9.34
C LEU A 391 15.10 18.01 8.00
N PHE A 392 15.45 19.28 7.88
CA PHE A 392 15.93 19.86 6.61
C PHE A 392 17.17 20.75 6.77
N MET A 393 17.62 21.05 7.99
CA MET A 393 18.83 21.85 8.25
C MET A 393 19.98 21.08 8.91
N SER A 394 19.76 19.83 9.35
CA SER A 394 20.81 18.96 9.89
C SER A 394 21.75 18.45 8.78
N ASN A 395 22.52 17.40 9.05
CA ASN A 395 23.31 16.72 8.02
C ASN A 395 22.41 16.30 6.85
N LEU A 396 22.78 16.70 5.62
CA LEU A 396 21.96 16.49 4.41
C LEU A 396 21.67 15.02 4.15
N GLN A 397 22.70 14.16 4.25
CA GLN A 397 22.57 12.73 4.00
C GLN A 397 21.61 12.09 5.01
N SER A 398 21.69 12.49 6.29
CA SER A 398 20.74 12.03 7.31
C SER A 398 19.31 12.51 7.04
N CYS A 399 19.13 13.76 6.61
CA CYS A 399 17.82 14.30 6.24
C CYS A 399 17.19 13.52 5.07
N LEU A 400 17.98 13.21 4.04
CA LEU A 400 17.54 12.41 2.88
C LEU A 400 17.20 10.98 3.27
N ALA A 401 18.04 10.32 4.08
CA ALA A 401 17.80 8.96 4.55
C ALA A 401 16.51 8.88 5.39
N TYR A 402 16.32 9.83 6.32
CA TYR A 402 15.11 9.90 7.13
C TYR A 402 13.87 10.14 6.25
N LEU A 403 13.93 11.13 5.36
CA LEU A 403 12.84 11.44 4.45
C LEU A 403 12.46 10.23 3.58
N LYS A 404 13.45 9.51 3.03
CA LYS A 404 13.20 8.30 2.23
C LYS A 404 12.47 7.22 3.01
N ASN A 405 12.85 6.98 4.27
CA ASN A 405 12.17 6.00 5.12
C ASN A 405 10.71 6.40 5.38
N VAL A 406 10.48 7.69 5.65
CA VAL A 406 9.14 8.25 5.86
C VAL A 406 8.30 8.13 4.60
N THR A 407 8.82 8.58 3.45
CA THR A 407 8.08 8.61 2.18
C THR A 407 7.83 7.22 1.65
N ALA A 408 8.80 6.31 1.69
CA ALA A 408 8.61 4.92 1.24
C ALA A 408 7.52 4.22 2.06
N THR A 409 7.51 4.44 3.38
CA THR A 409 6.44 3.90 4.24
C THR A 409 5.09 4.50 3.88
N CYS A 410 5.00 5.83 3.72
CA CYS A 410 3.74 6.50 3.35
C CYS A 410 3.27 6.08 1.94
N CYS A 411 4.14 5.97 0.93
CA CYS A 411 3.77 5.53 -0.43
C CYS A 411 3.08 4.17 -0.43
N GLN A 412 3.62 3.21 0.32
CA GLN A 412 3.08 1.84 0.31
C GLN A 412 1.83 1.69 1.18
N VAL A 413 1.76 2.43 2.29
CA VAL A 413 0.71 2.28 3.30
C VAL A 413 -0.49 3.19 3.03
N TYR A 414 -0.27 4.38 2.44
CA TYR A 414 -1.32 5.37 2.16
C TYR A 414 -2.51 4.83 1.36
N PRO A 415 -2.34 4.04 0.28
CA PRO A 415 -3.47 3.48 -0.48
C PRO A 415 -4.39 2.58 0.34
N VAL A 416 -3.91 2.07 1.47
CA VAL A 416 -4.62 1.11 2.31
C VAL A 416 -5.31 1.78 3.50
N ASN A 417 -4.62 2.68 4.22
CA ASN A 417 -5.15 3.29 5.46
C ASN A 417 -5.13 4.82 5.48
N GLY A 418 -4.65 5.48 4.42
CA GLY A 418 -4.49 6.93 4.35
C GLY A 418 -3.40 7.49 5.27
N LEU A 419 -2.36 6.72 5.59
CA LEU A 419 -1.22 7.18 6.39
C LEU A 419 -0.44 8.27 5.65
N THR A 420 -0.52 9.50 6.15
CA THR A 420 0.20 10.63 5.59
C THR A 420 1.52 10.92 6.31
N VAL A 421 2.40 11.72 5.70
CA VAL A 421 3.68 12.13 6.30
C VAL A 421 3.45 12.90 7.61
N SER A 422 2.47 13.81 7.66
CA SER A 422 2.11 14.51 8.91
C SER A 422 1.73 13.54 10.02
N LYS A 423 0.93 12.52 9.68
CA LYS A 423 0.50 11.48 10.62
C LYS A 423 1.64 10.52 11.01
N TYR A 424 2.54 10.21 10.09
CA TYR A 424 3.75 9.45 10.38
C TYR A 424 4.60 10.19 11.43
N LEU A 425 4.80 11.51 11.24
CA LEU A 425 5.56 12.32 12.18
C LEU A 425 4.90 12.31 13.58
N LYS A 426 3.57 12.44 13.67
CA LYS A 426 2.82 12.28 14.93
C LYS A 426 3.10 10.95 15.61
N LEU A 427 3.02 9.85 14.87
CA LEU A 427 3.23 8.51 15.41
C LEU A 427 4.69 8.27 15.85
N SER A 428 5.65 8.97 15.24
CA SER A 428 7.07 8.84 15.56
C SER A 428 7.53 9.58 16.83
N GLN A 429 6.71 10.47 17.41
CA GLN A 429 7.09 11.29 18.56
C GLN A 429 6.87 10.57 19.90
N SER A 430 7.95 10.09 20.50
CA SER A 430 7.92 9.45 21.81
C SER A 430 7.40 10.40 22.91
N GLY A 431 6.35 9.98 23.62
CA GLY A 431 5.74 10.72 24.74
C GLY A 431 4.31 11.25 24.48
N LEU A 432 3.90 11.38 23.22
CA LEU A 432 2.53 11.77 22.81
C LEU A 432 1.79 10.65 22.05
N THR A 433 2.51 9.64 21.56
CA THR A 433 1.89 8.52 20.85
C THR A 433 1.10 7.62 21.80
N ASP A 434 -0.21 7.68 21.70
CA ASP A 434 -1.07 6.66 22.28
C ASP A 434 -0.80 5.33 21.55
N VAL A 435 -0.33 4.32 22.29
CA VAL A 435 -0.14 2.95 21.80
C VAL A 435 -1.41 2.45 21.07
N GLU A 436 -2.59 2.93 21.48
CA GLU A 436 -3.84 2.65 20.80
C GLU A 436 -3.93 3.21 19.38
N MET A 437 -3.32 4.35 19.07
CA MET A 437 -3.30 4.90 17.70
C MET A 437 -2.51 4.00 16.74
N ILE A 438 -1.36 3.47 17.16
CA ILE A 438 -0.56 2.54 16.34
C ILE A 438 -1.39 1.27 16.06
N LYS A 439 -2.01 0.69 17.10
CA LYS A 439 -2.90 -0.46 16.96
C LYS A 439 -4.08 -0.17 16.03
N LYS A 440 -4.68 1.02 16.12
CA LYS A 440 -5.80 1.45 15.26
C LYS A 440 -5.39 1.55 13.79
N GLU A 441 -4.18 2.04 13.50
CA GLU A 441 -3.66 2.08 12.13
C GLU A 441 -3.38 0.68 11.57
N ILE A 442 -2.82 -0.21 12.38
CA ILE A 442 -2.63 -1.62 12.00
C ILE A 442 -3.98 -2.29 11.75
N LEU A 443 -4.97 -2.07 12.61
CA LEU A 443 -6.34 -2.57 12.42
C LEU A 443 -6.99 -2.06 11.14
N ARG A 444 -6.76 -0.80 10.75
CA ARG A 444 -7.26 -0.26 9.48
C ARG A 444 -6.66 -0.98 8.28
N VAL A 445 -5.35 -1.24 8.30
CA VAL A 445 -4.68 -2.02 7.23
C VAL A 445 -5.24 -3.44 7.18
N LEU A 446 -5.41 -4.08 8.33
CA LEU A 446 -5.91 -5.46 8.43
C LEU A 446 -7.42 -5.60 8.21
N ALA A 447 -8.19 -4.50 8.22
CA ALA A 447 -9.65 -4.55 8.00
C ALA A 447 -10.03 -5.05 6.59
N HIS A 448 -9.12 -4.91 5.63
CA HIS A 448 -9.33 -5.29 4.21
C HIS A 448 -8.62 -6.59 3.82
N LEU A 449 -8.22 -7.39 4.80
CA LEU A 449 -7.49 -8.65 4.61
C LEU A 449 -8.34 -9.68 3.86
N LYS A 450 -7.80 -10.20 2.75
CA LYS A 450 -8.39 -11.25 1.91
C LYS A 450 -7.29 -12.17 1.39
N SER A 451 -7.67 -13.36 0.91
CA SER A 451 -6.72 -14.31 0.32
C SER A 451 -5.93 -13.72 -0.84
N SER A 452 -6.49 -12.81 -1.63
CA SER A 452 -5.83 -12.19 -2.78
C SER A 452 -4.82 -11.09 -2.45
N ASN A 453 -4.82 -10.51 -1.25
CA ASN A 453 -4.01 -9.33 -0.92
C ASN A 453 -3.24 -9.45 0.41
N HIS A 454 -3.31 -10.59 1.09
CA HIS A 454 -2.74 -10.79 2.42
C HIS A 454 -1.24 -10.49 2.50
N GLU A 455 -0.43 -10.95 1.54
CA GLU A 455 1.02 -10.67 1.52
C GLU A 455 1.33 -9.16 1.48
N LYS A 456 0.62 -8.41 0.62
CA LYS A 456 0.82 -6.96 0.48
C LYS A 456 0.42 -6.21 1.75
N LEU A 457 -0.68 -6.61 2.38
CA LEU A 457 -1.14 -5.99 3.62
C LEU A 457 -0.24 -6.34 4.80
N LEU A 458 0.23 -7.58 4.90
CA LEU A 458 1.20 -7.99 5.91
C LEU A 458 2.53 -7.25 5.73
N HIS A 459 2.98 -7.04 4.49
CA HIS A 459 4.15 -6.21 4.21
C HIS A 459 3.94 -4.76 4.70
N SER A 460 2.78 -4.17 4.41
CA SER A 460 2.42 -2.82 4.89
C SER A 460 2.42 -2.74 6.42
N VAL A 461 1.90 -3.76 7.11
CA VAL A 461 1.96 -3.84 8.58
C VAL A 461 3.39 -3.98 9.08
N ARG A 462 4.23 -4.80 8.43
CA ARG A 462 5.66 -4.95 8.77
C ARG A 462 6.40 -3.62 8.67
N LEU A 463 6.07 -2.77 7.70
CA LEU A 463 6.63 -1.41 7.60
C LEU A 463 6.20 -0.50 8.75
N ILE A 464 4.91 -0.53 9.14
CA ILE A 464 4.43 0.23 10.31
C ILE A 464 5.13 -0.27 11.59
N THR A 465 5.20 -1.59 11.80
CA THR A 465 5.84 -2.17 12.98
C THR A 465 7.33 -1.84 13.02
N SER A 466 8.04 -1.89 11.89
CA SER A 466 9.47 -1.54 11.84
C SER A 466 9.72 -0.04 11.99
N ALA A 467 8.77 0.81 11.66
CA ALA A 467 8.88 2.26 11.85
C ALA A 467 8.64 2.68 13.32
N PHE A 468 7.63 2.11 13.99
CA PHE A 468 7.13 2.65 15.27
C PHE A 468 7.31 1.75 16.50
N VAL A 469 7.57 0.45 16.34
CA VAL A 469 7.57 -0.53 17.45
C VAL A 469 8.99 -1.01 17.83
N LYS A 470 10.03 -0.55 17.12
CA LYS A 470 11.41 -1.09 17.14
C LYS A 470 12.00 -1.43 18.52
N GLU A 471 11.68 -0.69 19.57
CA GLU A 471 12.31 -0.83 20.90
C GLU A 471 11.39 -1.40 21.99
N ASP A 472 10.08 -1.50 21.74
CA ASP A 472 9.10 -1.96 22.73
C ASP A 472 8.69 -3.42 22.46
N GLN A 473 9.32 -4.34 23.21
CA GLN A 473 9.02 -5.79 23.12
C GLN A 473 7.60 -6.13 23.57
N GLY A 474 7.04 -5.36 24.51
CA GLY A 474 5.66 -5.56 24.98
C GLY A 474 4.66 -5.20 23.88
N LEU A 475 4.82 -4.03 23.28
CA LEU A 475 3.99 -3.59 22.16
C LEU A 475 4.13 -4.52 20.93
N LYS A 476 5.35 -5.00 20.65
CA LYS A 476 5.58 -5.96 19.57
C LYS A 476 4.77 -7.25 19.76
N LYS A 477 4.72 -7.78 20.99
CA LYS A 477 3.92 -8.95 21.33
C LYS A 477 2.43 -8.69 21.08
N GLU A 478 1.90 -7.57 21.57
CA GLU A 478 0.49 -7.22 21.42
C GLU A 478 0.10 -7.03 19.95
N VAL A 479 0.95 -6.39 19.15
CA VAL A 479 0.77 -6.22 17.71
C VAL A 479 0.79 -7.56 16.98
N ASN A 480 1.72 -8.45 17.31
CA ASN A 480 1.77 -9.79 16.70
C ASN A 480 0.52 -10.61 17.01
N HIS A 481 0.04 -10.56 18.26
CA HIS A 481 -1.20 -11.22 18.65
C HIS A 481 -2.41 -10.67 17.87
N LEU A 482 -2.48 -9.34 17.69
CA LEU A 482 -3.52 -8.67 16.92
C LEU A 482 -3.51 -9.06 15.43
N ILE A 483 -2.33 -9.14 14.82
CA ILE A 483 -2.16 -9.59 13.43
C ILE A 483 -2.68 -11.03 13.29
N PHE A 484 -2.27 -11.90 14.21
CA PHE A 484 -2.68 -13.31 14.22
C PHE A 484 -4.20 -13.46 14.39
N GLU A 485 -4.82 -12.75 15.33
CA GLU A 485 -6.28 -12.77 15.52
C GLU A 485 -7.02 -12.35 14.24
N ARG A 486 -6.50 -11.38 13.48
CA ARG A 486 -7.10 -10.95 12.21
C ARG A 486 -6.91 -11.95 11.07
N LEU A 487 -5.75 -12.63 10.99
CA LEU A 487 -5.50 -13.69 10.02
C LEU A 487 -6.48 -14.85 10.23
N ILE A 488 -6.63 -15.30 11.49
CA ILE A 488 -7.58 -16.35 11.88
C ILE A 488 -9.03 -15.89 11.66
N GLY A 489 -9.35 -14.65 12.03
CA GLY A 489 -10.69 -14.07 11.83
C GLY A 489 -11.12 -14.04 10.36
N SER A 490 -10.16 -13.85 9.44
CA SER A 490 -10.38 -13.82 7.99
C SER A 490 -10.18 -15.17 7.30
N SER A 491 -10.09 -16.26 8.06
CA SER A 491 -9.96 -17.64 7.54
C SER A 491 -8.68 -17.90 6.70
N LEU A 492 -7.59 -17.16 6.96
CA LEU A 492 -6.31 -17.33 6.27
C LEU A 492 -5.38 -18.27 7.04
N TYR A 493 -5.77 -19.53 7.20
CA TYR A 493 -5.05 -20.50 8.04
C TYR A 493 -3.61 -20.78 7.62
N SER A 494 -3.32 -20.83 6.31
CA SER A 494 -1.95 -21.04 5.80
C SER A 494 -1.01 -19.91 6.24
N ALA A 495 -1.42 -18.65 5.96
CA ALA A 495 -0.65 -17.47 6.36
C ALA A 495 -0.56 -17.32 7.89
N ALA A 496 -1.60 -17.72 8.62
CA ALA A 496 -1.58 -17.75 10.09
C ALA A 496 -0.57 -18.77 10.63
N SER A 497 -0.39 -19.92 9.96
CA SER A 497 0.56 -20.96 10.36
C SER A 497 2.00 -20.48 10.18
N GLU A 498 2.32 -19.93 9.02
CA GLU A 498 3.64 -19.33 8.74
C GLU A 498 3.94 -18.20 9.73
N PHE A 499 2.97 -17.31 9.97
CA PHE A 499 3.14 -16.21 10.91
C PHE A 499 3.35 -16.68 12.36
N TYR A 500 2.65 -17.74 12.77
CA TYR A 500 2.79 -18.35 14.09
C TYR A 500 4.19 -18.93 14.30
N GLU A 501 4.69 -19.70 13.34
CA GLU A 501 6.04 -20.30 13.39
C GLU A 501 7.13 -19.23 13.48
N GLU A 502 6.98 -18.11 12.75
CA GLU A 502 7.98 -17.03 12.76
C GLU A 502 7.95 -16.16 14.04
N ASN A 503 6.78 -15.92 14.65
CA ASN A 503 6.60 -14.81 15.59
C ASN A 503 5.98 -15.17 16.95
N LEU A 504 5.25 -16.28 17.06
CA LEU A 504 4.37 -16.57 18.22
C LEU A 504 4.57 -17.96 18.83
N MET A 505 5.59 -18.73 18.41
CA MET A 505 5.84 -20.09 18.93
C MET A 505 5.98 -20.18 20.45
N HIS A 506 6.36 -19.08 21.13
CA HIS A 506 6.48 -19.02 22.59
C HIS A 506 5.19 -18.60 23.33
N TYR A 507 4.11 -18.32 22.59
CA TYR A 507 2.82 -17.84 23.12
C TYR A 507 1.68 -18.80 22.79
N VAL A 508 1.96 -20.09 22.90
CA VAL A 508 1.12 -21.21 22.45
C VAL A 508 -0.28 -21.19 23.08
N ASN A 509 -0.37 -20.90 24.39
CA ASN A 509 -1.65 -20.87 25.11
C ASN A 509 -2.55 -19.69 24.67
N GLU A 510 -1.98 -18.52 24.39
CA GLU A 510 -2.72 -17.34 23.90
C GLU A 510 -3.26 -17.60 22.48
N VAL A 511 -2.42 -18.20 21.63
CA VAL A 511 -2.79 -18.65 20.28
C VAL A 511 -3.93 -19.68 20.33
N PHE A 512 -3.88 -20.64 21.26
CA PHE A 512 -4.93 -21.64 21.45
C PHE A 512 -6.29 -20.98 21.73
N GLU A 513 -6.36 -20.02 22.64
CA GLU A 513 -7.61 -19.33 23.01
C GLU A 513 -8.21 -18.54 21.84
N VAL A 514 -7.39 -17.87 21.04
CA VAL A 514 -7.83 -17.15 19.82
C VAL A 514 -8.47 -18.11 18.82
N VAL A 515 -7.80 -19.24 18.54
CA VAL A 515 -8.29 -20.23 17.57
C VAL A 515 -9.54 -20.95 18.12
N LEU A 516 -9.59 -21.24 19.41
CA LEU A 516 -10.76 -21.82 20.07
C LEU A 516 -11.98 -20.90 19.98
N LYS A 517 -11.80 -19.60 20.16
CA LYS A 517 -12.87 -18.60 20.02
C LYS A 517 -13.41 -18.58 18.58
N LYS A 518 -12.54 -18.62 17.58
CA LYS A 518 -12.95 -18.72 16.16
C LYS A 518 -13.67 -20.04 15.89
N PHE A 519 -13.16 -21.17 16.40
CA PHE A 519 -13.81 -22.47 16.28
C PHE A 519 -15.24 -22.44 16.80
N LYS A 520 -15.46 -21.91 18.02
CA LYS A 520 -16.80 -21.83 18.63
C LYS A 520 -17.77 -21.02 17.76
N PHE A 521 -17.33 -19.87 17.27
CA PHE A 521 -18.13 -19.03 16.38
C PHE A 521 -18.52 -19.76 15.09
N GLU A 522 -17.56 -20.35 14.38
CA GLU A 522 -17.83 -21.08 13.13
C GLU A 522 -18.70 -22.33 13.38
N PHE A 523 -18.53 -22.99 14.52
CA PHE A 523 -19.32 -24.15 14.88
C PHE A 523 -20.79 -23.80 15.19
N GLU A 524 -21.04 -22.68 15.87
CA GLU A 524 -22.39 -22.22 16.20
C GLU A 524 -23.17 -21.76 14.96
N GLU A 525 -22.49 -21.12 14.00
CA GLU A 525 -23.07 -20.62 12.75
C GLU A 525 -23.24 -21.72 11.67
N ALA A 526 -22.65 -22.90 11.86
CA ALA A 526 -22.76 -24.00 10.91
C ALA A 526 -24.21 -24.46 10.71
N SER A 527 -24.66 -24.47 9.45
CA SER A 527 -26.01 -24.87 9.05
C SER A 527 -26.13 -26.35 8.66
N SER A 528 -25.01 -27.03 8.43
CA SER A 528 -24.96 -28.42 7.96
C SER A 528 -23.84 -29.21 8.65
N LEU A 529 -23.92 -30.53 8.57
CA LEU A 529 -22.89 -31.46 9.06
C LEU A 529 -21.81 -31.77 8.01
N ASP A 530 -21.80 -31.08 6.87
CA ASP A 530 -20.79 -31.30 5.83
C ASP A 530 -19.53 -30.47 6.09
N GLU A 531 -18.44 -31.13 6.45
CA GLU A 531 -17.13 -30.53 6.72
C GLU A 531 -16.45 -29.96 5.48
N ARG A 532 -16.98 -30.21 4.28
CA ARG A 532 -16.37 -29.72 3.02
C ARG A 532 -16.81 -28.31 2.66
N SER A 533 -17.85 -27.77 3.30
CA SER A 533 -18.43 -26.48 2.91
C SER A 533 -18.96 -25.67 4.09
N GLY A 534 -19.02 -24.35 3.89
CA GLY A 534 -19.54 -23.39 4.87
C GLY A 534 -18.72 -23.33 6.16
N HIS A 535 -19.36 -22.91 7.24
CA HIS A 535 -18.72 -22.66 8.54
C HIS A 535 -18.13 -23.93 9.20
N LEU A 536 -18.66 -25.13 8.90
CA LEU A 536 -18.11 -26.37 9.47
C LEU A 536 -16.74 -26.72 8.86
N LYS A 537 -16.49 -26.36 7.60
CA LYS A 537 -15.16 -26.45 7.00
C LYS A 537 -14.16 -25.58 7.75
N GLU A 538 -14.53 -24.33 8.02
CA GLU A 538 -13.72 -23.36 8.76
C GLU A 538 -13.44 -23.85 10.20
N ALA A 539 -14.44 -24.39 10.89
CA ALA A 539 -14.26 -25.03 12.19
C ALA A 539 -13.31 -26.25 12.12
N THR A 540 -13.36 -27.03 11.05
CA THR A 540 -12.44 -28.16 10.83
C THR A 540 -11.00 -27.69 10.61
N GLU A 541 -10.81 -26.62 9.85
CA GLU A 541 -9.50 -25.98 9.66
C GLU A 541 -8.95 -25.41 10.98
N CYS A 542 -9.80 -24.83 11.85
CA CYS A 542 -9.39 -24.43 13.20
C CYS A 542 -8.84 -25.62 14.01
N VAL A 543 -9.50 -26.79 13.98
CA VAL A 543 -9.02 -27.98 14.70
C VAL A 543 -7.75 -28.55 14.05
N SER A 544 -7.64 -28.47 12.72
CA SER A 544 -6.41 -28.82 11.99
C SER A 544 -5.25 -27.95 12.46
N PHE A 545 -5.44 -26.64 12.53
CA PHE A 545 -4.45 -25.69 13.04
C PHE A 545 -4.07 -25.99 14.49
N LEU A 546 -5.06 -26.19 15.38
CA LEU A 546 -4.81 -26.58 16.78
C LEU A 546 -4.03 -27.89 16.89
N SER A 547 -4.19 -28.81 15.93
CA SER A 547 -3.41 -30.05 15.90
C SER A 547 -1.93 -29.79 15.64
N CYS A 548 -1.58 -28.82 14.80
CA CYS A 548 -0.19 -28.40 14.61
C CYS A 548 0.38 -27.80 15.91
N VAL A 549 -0.41 -26.94 16.57
CA VAL A 549 -0.04 -26.33 17.86
C VAL A 549 0.15 -27.38 18.97
N SER A 550 -0.62 -28.47 18.96
CA SER A 550 -0.54 -29.54 19.96
C SER A 550 0.80 -30.28 20.04
N SER A 551 1.62 -30.18 18.99
CA SER A 551 2.97 -30.74 18.96
C SER A 551 3.98 -29.93 19.80
N SER A 552 3.62 -28.72 20.24
CA SER A 552 4.49 -27.90 21.08
C SER A 552 4.53 -28.42 22.53
N ALA A 553 5.73 -28.49 23.11
CA ALA A 553 5.94 -28.91 24.49
C ALA A 553 5.37 -27.89 25.51
N GLU A 554 5.24 -26.62 25.10
CA GLU A 554 4.82 -25.51 25.96
C GLU A 554 3.30 -25.40 26.13
N LEU A 555 2.49 -26.21 25.42
CA LEU A 555 1.04 -26.20 25.55
C LEU A 555 0.57 -26.92 26.83
N ASP A 556 -0.32 -26.28 27.58
CA ASP A 556 -0.90 -26.84 28.80
C ASP A 556 -1.65 -28.16 28.52
N ASP A 557 -1.56 -29.11 29.46
CA ASP A 557 -2.22 -30.42 29.32
C ASP A 557 -3.74 -30.31 29.23
N ILE A 558 -4.33 -29.28 29.85
CA ILE A 558 -5.77 -28.97 29.74
C ILE A 558 -6.13 -28.63 28.28
N HIS A 559 -5.34 -27.79 27.61
CA HIS A 559 -5.55 -27.43 26.22
C HIS A 559 -5.33 -28.64 25.30
N LYS A 560 -4.30 -29.47 25.55
CA LYS A 560 -4.08 -30.73 24.81
C LYS A 560 -5.29 -31.66 24.89
N GLN A 561 -5.85 -31.85 26.08
CA GLN A 561 -7.07 -32.66 26.27
C GLN A 561 -8.27 -32.04 25.53
N HIS A 562 -8.39 -30.71 25.52
CA HIS A 562 -9.45 -30.01 24.81
C HIS A 562 -9.38 -30.25 23.29
N ILE A 563 -8.17 -30.22 22.70
CA ILE A 563 -7.96 -30.51 21.28
C ILE A 563 -8.39 -31.94 20.94
N VAL A 564 -8.06 -32.91 21.80
CA VAL A 564 -8.51 -34.31 21.64
C VAL A 564 -10.04 -34.37 21.63
N LYS A 565 -10.71 -33.70 22.58
CA LYS A 565 -12.17 -33.64 22.62
C LYS A 565 -12.75 -33.08 21.32
N LEU A 566 -12.23 -31.96 20.83
CA LEU A 566 -12.70 -31.35 19.57
C LEU A 566 -12.51 -32.27 18.35
N LYS A 567 -11.40 -33.01 18.28
CA LYS A 567 -11.17 -34.01 17.21
C LYS A 567 -12.22 -35.11 17.22
N HIS A 568 -12.59 -35.62 18.40
CA HIS A 568 -13.62 -36.65 18.52
C HIS A 568 -15.02 -36.09 18.19
N LEU A 569 -15.32 -34.85 18.58
CA LEU A 569 -16.56 -34.19 18.17
C LEU A 569 -16.70 -34.10 16.64
N LEU A 570 -15.68 -33.62 15.93
CA LEU A 570 -15.72 -33.54 14.46
C LEU A 570 -15.84 -34.94 13.83
N LYS A 571 -15.12 -35.96 14.32
CA LYS A 571 -15.28 -37.35 13.84
C LYS A 571 -16.70 -37.89 13.98
N ALA A 572 -17.37 -37.57 15.10
CA ALA A 572 -18.77 -37.94 15.30
C ALA A 572 -19.68 -37.23 14.28
N LEU A 573 -19.50 -35.93 14.06
CA LEU A 573 -20.27 -35.16 13.07
C LEU A 573 -20.05 -35.66 11.64
N HIS A 574 -18.80 -35.95 11.26
CA HIS A 574 -18.46 -36.56 9.97
C HIS A 574 -19.23 -37.86 9.74
N SER A 575 -19.36 -38.67 10.78
CA SER A 575 -20.03 -39.96 10.69
C SER A 575 -21.55 -39.78 10.64
N LEU A 576 -22.08 -38.81 11.39
CA LEU A 576 -23.50 -38.46 11.44
C LEU A 576 -24.03 -37.88 10.12
N LYS A 577 -23.20 -37.19 9.33
CA LYS A 577 -23.62 -36.61 8.04
C LYS A 577 -24.16 -37.65 7.03
N ASN A 578 -23.77 -38.92 7.19
CA ASN A 578 -24.22 -40.00 6.32
C ASN A 578 -25.67 -40.45 6.59
N PHE A 579 -26.29 -39.90 7.64
CA PHE A 579 -27.65 -40.20 8.05
C PHE A 579 -28.55 -38.98 7.83
N LYS A 580 -29.81 -39.23 7.44
CA LYS A 580 -30.82 -38.18 7.44
C LYS A 580 -31.16 -37.87 8.90
N LEU A 581 -30.81 -36.66 9.35
CA LEU A 581 -31.05 -36.23 10.72
C LEU A 581 -31.76 -34.87 10.74
N SER A 582 -32.95 -34.84 11.33
CA SER A 582 -33.73 -33.63 11.61
C SER A 582 -34.19 -33.66 13.07
N LEU A 583 -33.63 -32.77 13.90
CA LEU A 583 -33.87 -32.79 15.35
C LEU A 583 -35.15 -32.01 15.75
N ASP A 584 -35.58 -31.05 14.93
CA ASP A 584 -36.71 -30.15 15.17
C ASP A 584 -37.84 -30.30 14.12
N GLY A 585 -37.78 -31.34 13.29
CA GLY A 585 -38.75 -31.59 12.21
C GLY A 585 -38.68 -30.61 11.03
N ARG A 586 -37.72 -29.68 11.03
CA ARG A 586 -37.48 -28.68 9.97
C ARG A 586 -36.01 -28.70 9.58
N GLY A 587 -35.73 -29.01 8.31
CA GLY A 587 -34.38 -28.95 7.73
C GLY A 587 -33.40 -30.01 8.26
N SER A 588 -32.15 -29.94 7.80
CA SER A 588 -31.02 -30.74 8.27
C SER A 588 -30.56 -30.29 9.66
N ALA A 589 -30.11 -31.23 10.49
CA ALA A 589 -29.57 -30.93 11.81
C ALA A 589 -28.32 -30.04 11.73
N LYS A 590 -28.27 -29.03 12.60
CA LYS A 590 -27.09 -28.17 12.81
C LYS A 590 -26.16 -28.78 13.87
N PRO A 591 -24.83 -28.58 13.78
CA PRO A 591 -23.88 -29.02 14.80
C PRO A 591 -24.22 -28.52 16.21
N SER A 592 -24.63 -27.25 16.36
CA SER A 592 -25.04 -26.67 17.64
C SER A 592 -26.27 -27.36 18.25
N GLN A 593 -27.25 -27.74 17.43
CA GLN A 593 -28.43 -28.49 17.89
C GLN A 593 -28.05 -29.87 18.44
N ILE A 594 -27.12 -30.56 17.77
CA ILE A 594 -26.58 -31.86 18.24
C ILE A 594 -25.94 -31.67 19.62
N LEU A 595 -25.11 -30.63 19.79
CA LEU A 595 -24.46 -30.32 21.06
C LEU A 595 -25.48 -30.04 22.17
N THR A 596 -26.53 -29.27 21.89
CA THR A 596 -27.58 -29.00 22.88
C THR A 596 -28.35 -30.25 23.29
N LYS A 597 -28.63 -31.16 22.36
CA LYS A 597 -29.35 -32.42 22.67
C LYS A 597 -28.52 -33.38 23.52
N ILE A 598 -27.21 -33.47 23.29
CA ILE A 598 -26.34 -34.34 24.11
C ILE A 598 -25.96 -33.73 25.46
N SER A 599 -26.10 -32.42 25.62
CA SER A 599 -25.75 -31.71 26.86
C SER A 599 -26.95 -31.50 27.79
N ARG A 600 -28.20 -31.68 27.32
CA ARG A 600 -29.39 -31.60 28.18
C ARG A 600 -29.46 -32.83 29.09
N THR A 601 -29.28 -32.59 30.38
CA THR A 601 -29.54 -33.52 31.47
C THR A 601 -31.00 -33.41 31.88
N ASP A 602 -31.88 -34.15 31.21
CA ASP A 602 -33.11 -34.54 31.89
C ASP A 602 -32.71 -35.62 32.89
N ASP A 603 -32.89 -35.37 34.19
CA ASP A 603 -32.41 -36.18 35.32
C ASP A 603 -32.85 -37.66 35.33
N ASN A 604 -33.59 -38.11 34.30
CA ASN A 604 -34.15 -39.45 34.17
C ASN A 604 -33.69 -40.25 32.94
N GLU A 605 -32.88 -39.70 32.04
CA GLU A 605 -32.34 -40.48 30.90
C GLU A 605 -30.87 -40.85 31.08
N ASN A 606 -30.66 -42.13 31.42
CA ASN A 606 -29.37 -42.80 31.33
C ASN A 606 -28.71 -42.47 29.96
N PHE A 607 -27.52 -41.87 29.99
CA PHE A 607 -26.58 -41.70 28.88
C PHE A 607 -27.07 -40.87 27.66
N THR A 608 -26.70 -39.58 27.65
CA THR A 608 -27.18 -38.54 26.71
C THR A 608 -26.77 -38.69 25.24
N PRO A 609 -25.60 -39.25 24.86
CA PRO A 609 -25.27 -39.44 23.44
C PRO A 609 -26.17 -40.45 22.71
N PHE A 610 -26.88 -41.32 23.46
CA PHE A 610 -27.78 -42.32 22.89
C PHE A 610 -29.01 -41.70 22.22
N ALA A 611 -29.46 -40.53 22.68
CA ALA A 611 -30.63 -39.85 22.11
C ALA A 611 -30.47 -39.63 20.60
N ILE A 612 -29.25 -39.36 20.12
CA ILE A 612 -28.97 -39.20 18.68
C ILE A 612 -29.17 -40.52 17.92
N VAL A 613 -28.76 -41.65 18.50
CA VAL A 613 -28.91 -42.98 17.86
C VAL A 613 -30.38 -43.30 17.63
N SER A 614 -31.25 -43.01 18.61
CA SER A 614 -32.70 -43.19 18.46
C SER A 614 -33.25 -42.37 17.30
N HIS A 615 -32.88 -41.08 17.19
CA HIS A 615 -33.33 -40.22 16.09
C HIS A 615 -32.81 -40.71 14.72
N VAL A 616 -31.57 -41.22 14.67
CA VAL A 616 -31.01 -41.80 13.43
C VAL A 616 -31.79 -43.04 13.00
N LEU A 617 -32.07 -43.97 13.93
CA LEU A 617 -32.80 -45.21 13.62
C LEU A 617 -34.26 -44.95 13.24
N GLU A 618 -34.92 -43.97 13.85
CA GLU A 618 -36.30 -43.57 13.53
C GLU A 618 -36.42 -42.97 12.12
N GLN A 619 -35.45 -42.14 11.72
CA GLN A 619 -35.50 -41.41 10.44
C GLN A 619 -34.88 -42.16 9.26
N ASN A 620 -34.11 -43.22 9.55
CA ASN A 620 -33.39 -44.01 8.56
C ASN A 620 -33.69 -45.51 8.78
N PRO A 621 -34.74 -46.05 8.12
CA PRO A 621 -35.30 -47.36 8.46
C PRO A 621 -34.33 -48.55 8.33
N LYS A 622 -33.23 -48.41 7.56
CA LYS A 622 -32.22 -49.48 7.35
C LYS A 622 -30.90 -49.25 8.10
N SER A 623 -30.80 -48.19 8.90
CA SER A 623 -29.55 -47.84 9.58
C SER A 623 -29.15 -48.81 10.69
N TYR A 624 -30.06 -49.69 11.13
CA TYR A 624 -29.74 -50.79 12.06
C TYR A 624 -28.65 -51.73 11.53
N HIS A 625 -28.48 -51.86 10.20
CA HIS A 625 -27.37 -52.60 9.60
C HIS A 625 -26.00 -51.97 9.88
N ALA A 626 -25.95 -50.69 10.23
CA ALA A 626 -24.73 -49.93 10.50
C ALA A 626 -24.45 -49.75 12.00
N TYR A 627 -24.82 -50.72 12.85
CA TYR A 627 -24.68 -50.63 14.31
C TYR A 627 -23.25 -50.33 14.77
N GLU A 628 -22.21 -50.84 14.09
CA GLU A 628 -20.81 -50.52 14.41
C GLU A 628 -20.49 -49.04 14.22
N LYS A 629 -21.06 -48.41 13.18
CA LYS A 629 -20.87 -46.97 12.94
C LYS A 629 -21.61 -46.14 13.99
N LEU A 630 -22.82 -46.55 14.37
CA LEU A 630 -23.60 -45.90 15.44
C LEU A 630 -22.87 -45.99 16.78
N TYR A 631 -22.25 -47.13 17.09
CA TYR A 631 -21.42 -47.30 18.28
C TYR A 631 -20.19 -46.39 18.27
N ARG A 632 -19.47 -46.28 17.15
CA ARG A 632 -18.34 -45.36 17.01
C ARG A 632 -18.76 -43.90 17.25
N ILE A 633 -19.88 -43.47 16.66
CA ILE A 633 -20.43 -42.11 16.87
C ILE A 633 -20.66 -41.84 18.35
N VAL A 634 -21.31 -42.77 19.04
CA VAL A 634 -21.59 -42.63 20.47
C VAL A 634 -20.32 -42.55 21.31
N ASN A 635 -19.32 -43.39 21.01
CA ASN A 635 -18.04 -43.35 21.71
C ASN A 635 -17.30 -42.02 21.49
N ASP A 636 -17.27 -41.52 20.25
CA ASP A 636 -16.64 -40.24 19.94
C ASP A 636 -17.32 -39.08 20.68
N LEU A 637 -18.66 -39.09 20.77
CA LEU A 637 -19.42 -38.11 21.55
C LEU A 637 -19.19 -38.25 23.06
N ALA A 638 -19.08 -39.47 23.58
CA ALA A 638 -18.77 -39.72 24.99
C ALA A 638 -17.38 -39.18 25.37
N ILE A 639 -16.38 -39.40 24.51
CA ILE A 639 -15.01 -38.87 24.68
C ILE A 639 -15.03 -37.34 24.71
N TYR A 640 -15.80 -36.69 23.83
CA TYR A 640 -15.96 -35.23 23.84
C TYR A 640 -16.54 -34.72 25.17
N LEU A 641 -17.60 -35.36 25.68
CA LEU A 641 -18.25 -35.01 26.95
C LEU A 641 -17.40 -35.36 28.19
N GLY A 642 -16.34 -36.14 28.03
CA GLY A 642 -15.53 -36.64 29.15
C GLY A 642 -16.22 -37.74 29.95
N ILE A 643 -17.16 -38.46 29.33
CA ILE A 643 -17.81 -39.64 29.93
C ILE A 643 -16.87 -40.83 29.75
N ASP A 644 -16.71 -41.66 30.79
CA ASP A 644 -15.93 -42.88 30.69
C ASP A 644 -16.57 -43.84 29.66
N VAL A 645 -15.79 -44.21 28.64
CA VAL A 645 -16.21 -45.07 27.54
C VAL A 645 -16.58 -46.47 28.04
N SER A 646 -16.06 -46.89 29.21
CA SER A 646 -16.47 -48.14 29.88
C SER A 646 -17.97 -48.19 30.20
N HIS A 647 -18.62 -47.03 30.32
CA HIS A 647 -20.05 -46.91 30.59
C HIS A 647 -20.93 -46.83 29.35
N VAL A 648 -20.36 -46.89 28.13
CA VAL A 648 -21.14 -46.94 26.88
C VAL A 648 -21.59 -48.38 26.64
N PRO A 649 -22.86 -48.75 26.88
CA PRO A 649 -23.27 -50.14 26.78
C PRO A 649 -23.52 -50.48 25.30
N PHE A 650 -22.59 -51.20 24.67
CA PHE A 650 -22.75 -51.73 23.31
C PHE A 650 -24.09 -52.47 23.13
N ALA A 651 -24.48 -53.23 24.17
CA ALA A 651 -25.75 -53.93 24.23
C ALA A 651 -26.98 -53.02 24.07
N ARG A 652 -26.91 -51.76 24.53
CA ARG A 652 -28.01 -50.79 24.38
C ARG A 652 -28.21 -50.35 22.94
N ILE A 653 -27.12 -50.09 22.21
CA ILE A 653 -27.17 -49.69 20.80
C ILE A 653 -27.65 -50.85 19.94
N GLN A 654 -27.13 -52.06 20.21
CA GLN A 654 -27.55 -53.25 19.48
C GLN A 654 -29.02 -53.60 19.77
N SER A 655 -29.49 -53.40 21.01
CA SER A 655 -30.91 -53.49 21.38
C SER A 655 -31.79 -52.55 20.54
N ALA A 656 -31.47 -51.25 20.46
CA ALA A 656 -32.24 -50.33 19.62
C ALA A 656 -32.18 -50.68 18.12
N CYS A 657 -31.07 -51.25 17.64
CA CYS A 657 -30.99 -51.76 16.27
C CYS A 657 -31.92 -52.96 16.05
N ILE A 658 -32.09 -53.83 17.06
CA ILE A 658 -33.07 -54.94 17.01
C ILE A 658 -34.49 -54.38 16.93
N GLU A 659 -34.84 -53.39 17.76
CA GLU A 659 -36.15 -52.73 17.72
C GLU A 659 -36.44 -52.11 16.34
N SER A 660 -35.47 -51.39 15.78
CA SER A 660 -35.57 -50.80 14.44
C SER A 660 -35.70 -51.86 13.34
N ALA A 661 -35.00 -52.99 13.43
CA ALA A 661 -35.12 -54.10 12.49
C ALA A 661 -36.51 -54.75 12.53
N LEU A 662 -37.13 -54.86 13.71
CA LEU A 662 -38.51 -55.35 13.84
C LEU A 662 -39.51 -54.41 13.17
N ILE A 663 -39.29 -53.10 13.28
CA ILE A 663 -40.11 -52.08 12.60
C ILE A 663 -39.97 -52.17 11.07
N ASP A 664 -38.78 -52.43 10.55
CA ASP A 664 -38.49 -52.65 9.11
C ASP A 664 -38.86 -54.07 8.62
N ASN A 665 -39.59 -54.85 9.43
CA ASN A 665 -40.03 -56.21 9.10
C ASN A 665 -38.89 -57.24 8.87
N ASN A 666 -37.71 -57.02 9.46
CA ASN A 666 -36.51 -57.86 9.28
C ASN A 666 -36.24 -58.75 10.50
N PHE A 667 -37.01 -59.83 10.62
CA PHE A 667 -36.88 -60.77 11.74
C PHE A 667 -35.52 -61.50 11.77
N ASP A 668 -34.96 -61.87 10.63
CA ASP A 668 -33.69 -62.61 10.58
C ASP A 668 -32.53 -61.79 11.18
N PHE A 669 -32.51 -60.47 10.92
CA PHE A 669 -31.54 -59.58 11.56
C PHE A 669 -31.78 -59.46 13.07
N ALA A 670 -33.03 -59.26 13.49
CA ALA A 670 -33.42 -59.15 14.89
C ALA A 670 -33.06 -60.41 15.69
N TYR A 671 -33.35 -61.59 15.14
CA TYR A 671 -33.03 -62.90 15.72
C TYR A 671 -31.52 -63.11 15.86
N LYS A 672 -30.77 -62.92 14.76
CA LYS A 672 -29.31 -63.12 14.75
C LYS A 672 -28.60 -62.22 15.76
N ASN A 673 -28.97 -60.93 15.81
CA ASN A 673 -28.35 -59.97 16.73
C ASN A 673 -28.79 -60.18 18.18
N SER A 674 -30.05 -60.59 18.41
CA SER A 674 -30.49 -60.99 19.75
C SER A 674 -29.66 -62.17 20.25
N LYS A 675 -29.49 -63.20 19.42
CA LYS A 675 -28.68 -64.38 19.75
C LYS A 675 -27.21 -64.01 20.02
N MET A 676 -26.61 -63.14 19.20
CA MET A 676 -25.25 -62.64 19.45
C MET A 676 -25.09 -61.94 20.80
N LEU A 677 -26.09 -61.15 21.22
CA LEU A 677 -26.11 -60.52 22.54
C LEU A 677 -26.19 -61.56 23.66
N PHE A 678 -27.04 -62.58 23.51
CA PHE A 678 -27.07 -63.70 24.45
C PHE A 678 -25.72 -64.43 24.50
N ASP A 679 -25.14 -64.79 23.36
CA ASP A 679 -23.88 -65.55 23.29
C ASP A 679 -22.69 -64.79 23.92
N HIS A 680 -22.62 -63.46 23.77
CA HIS A 680 -21.51 -62.64 24.27
C HIS A 680 -21.68 -62.14 25.71
N TYR A 681 -22.91 -61.90 26.17
CA TYR A 681 -23.18 -61.20 27.44
C TYR A 681 -24.00 -62.01 28.44
N ALA A 682 -24.52 -63.19 28.09
CA ALA A 682 -25.24 -64.07 29.02
C ALA A 682 -24.30 -64.90 29.92
N THR A 683 -23.38 -64.24 30.61
CA THR A 683 -22.61 -64.82 31.72
C THR A 683 -23.18 -64.34 33.06
N GLU A 684 -23.09 -65.17 34.10
CA GLU A 684 -23.66 -64.88 35.44
C GLU A 684 -23.14 -63.58 36.08
N GLU A 685 -22.06 -63.00 35.56
CA GLU A 685 -21.38 -61.82 36.10
C GLU A 685 -21.86 -60.47 35.52
N ASN A 686 -22.78 -60.45 34.54
CA ASN A 686 -23.17 -59.21 33.83
C ASN A 686 -24.70 -58.94 33.82
N PRO A 687 -25.29 -58.42 34.92
CA PRO A 687 -26.74 -58.24 35.08
C PRO A 687 -27.36 -57.15 34.18
N SER A 688 -26.54 -56.45 33.39
CA SER A 688 -26.96 -55.32 32.55
C SER A 688 -27.87 -55.71 31.38
N LEU A 689 -27.79 -56.95 30.90
CA LEU A 689 -28.59 -57.45 29.78
C LEU A 689 -30.08 -57.62 30.14
N ASN A 690 -30.39 -57.83 31.42
CA ASN A 690 -31.76 -57.92 31.94
C ASN A 690 -32.54 -56.61 31.68
N ASN A 691 -31.87 -55.46 31.60
CA ASN A 691 -32.52 -54.18 31.31
C ASN A 691 -33.12 -54.10 29.90
N TYR A 692 -32.73 -55.00 28.98
CA TYR A 692 -33.19 -55.05 27.59
C TYR A 692 -34.16 -56.22 27.32
N TRP A 693 -34.68 -56.87 28.37
CA TRP A 693 -35.59 -58.02 28.26
C TRP A 693 -36.80 -57.77 27.35
N LEU A 694 -37.32 -56.53 27.34
CA LEU A 694 -38.50 -56.15 26.57
C LEU A 694 -38.24 -56.26 25.06
N THR A 695 -37.04 -55.86 24.61
CA THR A 695 -36.64 -55.94 23.21
C THR A 695 -36.57 -57.39 22.73
N PHE A 696 -35.99 -58.29 23.54
CA PHE A 696 -35.96 -59.72 23.23
C PHE A 696 -37.36 -60.35 23.25
N TYR A 697 -38.21 -59.94 24.19
CA TYR A 697 -39.62 -60.36 24.23
C TYR A 697 -40.39 -59.88 22.99
N GLN A 698 -40.18 -58.65 22.54
CA GLN A 698 -40.78 -58.12 21.32
C GLN A 698 -40.31 -58.86 20.07
N ALA A 699 -39.01 -59.15 19.96
CA ALA A 699 -38.49 -59.97 18.86
C ALA A 699 -39.14 -61.37 18.86
N ALA A 700 -39.27 -61.98 20.04
CA ALA A 700 -39.94 -63.26 20.20
C ALA A 700 -41.46 -63.24 19.92
N LYS A 701 -42.11 -62.08 20.05
CA LYS A 701 -43.53 -61.88 19.75
C LYS A 701 -43.77 -61.28 18.36
N TYR A 702 -42.74 -61.19 17.53
CA TYR A 702 -42.84 -60.60 16.20
C TYR A 702 -43.94 -61.26 15.35
N VAL A 703 -44.65 -60.44 14.58
CA VAL A 703 -45.68 -60.88 13.64
C VAL A 703 -45.42 -60.18 12.32
N SER A 704 -45.20 -60.95 11.24
CA SER A 704 -45.02 -60.35 9.91
C SER A 704 -46.38 -59.91 9.34
N PRO A 705 -46.49 -58.70 8.76
CA PRO A 705 -47.66 -58.28 7.98
C PRO A 705 -47.94 -59.19 6.79
N ASP A 706 -46.91 -59.86 6.27
CA ASP A 706 -47.03 -60.74 5.09
C ASP A 706 -47.76 -62.05 5.42
N TRP A 707 -47.92 -62.40 6.70
CA TRP A 707 -48.61 -63.63 7.14
C TRP A 707 -50.10 -63.68 6.85
N PHE A 708 -50.67 -62.59 6.35
CA PHE A 708 -52.10 -62.48 6.08
C PHE A 708 -52.44 -62.49 4.59
N ASN A 709 -51.43 -62.51 3.71
CA ASN A 709 -51.59 -62.53 2.26
C ASN A 709 -50.83 -63.73 1.68
N ASP A 710 -51.59 -64.66 1.10
CA ASP A 710 -51.19 -65.85 0.34
C ASP A 710 -51.06 -67.19 1.11
N ASP A 711 -51.95 -68.12 0.75
CA ASP A 711 -51.97 -69.55 1.14
C ASP A 711 -50.95 -70.33 0.27
N ASP A 712 -49.66 -70.14 0.52
CA ASP A 712 -48.57 -70.81 -0.20
C ASP A 712 -47.73 -71.68 0.77
N ASP A 713 -47.49 -72.97 0.47
CA ASP A 713 -46.80 -73.91 1.38
C ASP A 713 -45.39 -73.44 1.79
N ALA A 714 -44.73 -72.67 0.91
CA ALA A 714 -43.43 -72.06 1.21
C ALA A 714 -43.52 -71.00 2.31
N HIS A 715 -44.67 -70.35 2.44
CA HIS A 715 -44.96 -69.34 3.46
C HIS A 715 -45.14 -69.98 4.84
N ASP A 716 -45.87 -71.09 4.92
CA ASP A 716 -46.07 -71.84 6.17
C ASP A 716 -44.78 -72.45 6.71
N LYS A 717 -43.90 -72.96 5.83
CA LYS A 717 -42.56 -73.42 6.24
C LYS A 717 -41.71 -72.29 6.82
N ARG A 718 -41.74 -71.10 6.21
CA ARG A 718 -40.99 -69.93 6.70
C ARG A 718 -41.56 -69.41 8.02
N LYS A 719 -42.89 -69.44 8.17
CA LYS A 719 -43.59 -69.09 9.41
C LYS A 719 -43.23 -70.04 10.56
N LEU A 720 -43.18 -71.35 10.30
CA LEU A 720 -42.71 -72.34 11.27
C LEU A 720 -41.24 -72.11 11.68
N GLU A 721 -40.35 -71.81 10.73
CA GLU A 721 -38.95 -71.48 11.03
C GLU A 721 -38.84 -70.26 11.96
N ILE A 722 -39.66 -69.23 11.71
CA ILE A 722 -39.74 -68.05 12.58
C ILE A 722 -40.25 -68.44 13.98
N TYR A 723 -41.29 -69.26 14.09
CA TYR A 723 -41.79 -69.71 15.40
C TYR A 723 -40.76 -70.50 16.21
N LEU A 724 -39.98 -71.37 15.56
CA LEU A 724 -38.89 -72.10 16.22
C LEU A 724 -37.82 -71.14 16.76
N LYS A 725 -37.43 -70.13 15.97
CA LYS A 725 -36.51 -69.06 16.38
C LYS A 725 -37.10 -68.20 17.52
N GLN A 726 -38.39 -67.90 17.49
CA GLN A 726 -39.10 -67.18 18.57
C GLN A 726 -39.11 -67.96 19.88
N ARG A 727 -39.37 -69.28 19.83
CA ARG A 727 -39.29 -70.17 20.98
C ARG A 727 -37.90 -70.15 21.61
N GLU A 728 -36.85 -70.23 20.79
CA GLU A 728 -35.46 -70.14 21.25
C GLU A 728 -35.18 -68.81 21.96
N LEU A 729 -35.59 -67.67 21.39
CA LEU A 729 -35.43 -66.36 22.03
C LEU A 729 -36.18 -66.28 23.37
N LEU A 730 -37.41 -66.79 23.49
CA LEU A 730 -38.16 -66.80 24.75
C LEU A 730 -37.44 -67.60 25.84
N LEU A 731 -36.91 -68.77 25.47
CA LEU A 731 -36.13 -69.62 26.38
C LEU A 731 -34.84 -68.93 26.83
N LEU A 732 -34.12 -68.28 25.91
CA LEU A 732 -32.91 -67.52 26.24
C LEU A 732 -33.22 -66.31 27.12
N THR A 733 -34.31 -65.59 26.84
CA THR A 733 -34.75 -64.44 27.65
C THR A 733 -35.13 -64.87 29.06
N LEU A 734 -35.80 -66.02 29.23
CA LEU A 734 -36.13 -66.58 30.55
C LEU A 734 -34.89 -66.88 31.40
N LYS A 735 -33.78 -67.30 30.80
CA LYS A 735 -32.54 -67.58 31.52
C LYS A 735 -31.90 -66.33 32.13
N LEU A 736 -32.18 -65.14 31.58
CA LEU A 736 -31.60 -63.87 32.05
C LEU A 736 -32.46 -63.13 33.08
N ILE A 737 -33.75 -63.48 33.17
CA ILE A 737 -34.69 -62.69 33.99
C ILE A 737 -34.54 -63.05 35.46
N GLY A 738 -34.02 -62.08 36.20
CA GLY A 738 -34.09 -62.03 37.66
C GLY A 738 -34.73 -60.70 38.11
N PRO A 739 -35.24 -60.64 39.36
CA PRO A 739 -35.65 -59.37 39.95
C PRO A 739 -34.44 -58.42 40.03
N SER A 740 -34.57 -57.22 39.47
CA SER A 740 -33.57 -56.15 39.59
C SER A 740 -34.12 -55.05 40.49
N ASN A 741 -33.27 -54.09 40.91
CA ASN A 741 -33.70 -52.94 41.71
C ASN A 741 -34.76 -52.05 41.00
N SER A 742 -35.01 -52.24 39.70
CA SER A 742 -35.90 -51.41 38.88
C SER A 742 -36.97 -52.17 38.08
N SER A 743 -37.05 -53.51 38.16
CA SER A 743 -38.02 -54.32 37.39
C SER A 743 -38.82 -55.32 38.23
N VAL A 744 -40.14 -55.38 37.99
CA VAL A 744 -41.04 -56.43 38.50
C VAL A 744 -40.72 -57.76 37.80
N ASP A 745 -40.95 -58.90 38.46
CA ASP A 745 -40.77 -60.23 37.87
C ASP A 745 -41.65 -60.44 36.62
N ASN A 746 -41.03 -60.32 35.44
CA ASN A 746 -41.68 -60.46 34.14
C ASN A 746 -41.65 -61.90 33.60
N SER A 747 -41.10 -62.87 34.36
CA SER A 747 -40.97 -64.26 33.92
C SER A 747 -42.30 -64.90 33.53
N ARG A 748 -43.38 -64.55 34.24
CA ARG A 748 -44.75 -65.05 33.98
C ARG A 748 -45.25 -64.66 32.58
N LEU A 749 -44.98 -63.43 32.16
CA LEU A 749 -45.39 -62.91 30.87
C LEU A 749 -44.68 -63.66 29.74
N ILE A 750 -43.37 -63.92 29.90
CA ILE A 750 -42.59 -64.67 28.91
C ILE A 750 -42.99 -66.15 28.87
N LEU A 751 -43.21 -66.78 30.03
CA LEU A 751 -43.69 -68.16 30.12
C LEU A 751 -45.05 -68.35 29.46
N SER A 752 -45.96 -67.38 29.60
CA SER A 752 -47.27 -67.42 28.95
C SER A 752 -47.15 -67.37 27.43
N GLN A 753 -46.27 -66.52 26.90
CA GLN A 753 -46.01 -66.39 25.48
C GLN A 753 -45.30 -67.64 24.92
N LEU A 754 -44.39 -68.25 25.70
CA LEU A 754 -43.72 -69.51 25.33
C LEU A 754 -44.74 -70.64 25.14
N ARG A 755 -45.63 -70.83 26.12
CA ARG A 755 -46.70 -71.84 26.04
C ARG A 755 -47.69 -71.59 24.90
N GLN A 756 -47.90 -70.33 24.52
CA GLN A 756 -48.70 -70.00 23.36
C GLN A 756 -47.96 -70.37 22.07
N LYS A 757 -46.68 -70.02 21.96
CA LYS A 757 -45.86 -70.33 20.78
C LYS A 757 -45.64 -71.82 20.59
N GLU A 758 -45.49 -72.59 21.67
CA GLU A 758 -45.42 -74.06 21.61
C GLU A 758 -46.69 -74.66 20.99
N ARG A 759 -47.87 -74.19 21.42
CA ARG A 759 -49.16 -74.62 20.81
C ARG A 759 -49.28 -74.21 19.33
N GLU A 760 -48.79 -73.02 18.97
CA GLU A 760 -48.78 -72.55 17.57
C GLU A 760 -47.80 -73.36 16.71
N ILE A 761 -46.66 -73.79 17.26
CA ILE A 761 -45.70 -74.69 16.59
C ILE A 761 -46.31 -76.07 16.38
N ASP A 762 -46.92 -76.66 17.41
CA ASP A 762 -47.57 -77.97 17.31
C ASP A 762 -48.68 -77.94 16.26
N SER A 763 -49.54 -76.91 16.29
CA SER A 763 -50.59 -76.71 15.29
C SER A 763 -50.05 -76.51 13.87
N ALA A 764 -48.91 -75.84 13.71
CA ALA A 764 -48.29 -75.62 12.39
C ALA A 764 -47.62 -76.90 11.86
N PHE A 765 -47.00 -77.71 12.73
CA PHE A 765 -46.50 -79.04 12.38
C PHE A 765 -47.64 -79.97 11.98
N ASP A 766 -48.74 -79.96 12.72
CA ASP A 766 -49.94 -80.74 12.40
C ASP A 766 -50.55 -80.29 11.07
N ALA A 767 -50.64 -78.98 10.79
CA ALA A 767 -51.14 -78.46 9.52
C ALA A 767 -50.26 -78.84 8.32
N LEU A 768 -48.93 -78.72 8.44
CA LEU A 768 -47.97 -79.12 7.41
C LEU A 768 -47.93 -80.65 7.19
N ASN A 769 -48.13 -81.44 8.24
CA ASN A 769 -48.25 -82.89 8.13
C ASN A 769 -49.60 -83.29 7.49
N ASN A 770 -50.70 -82.64 7.85
CA ASN A 770 -52.05 -82.95 7.34
C ASN A 770 -52.28 -82.47 5.89
N GLN A 771 -51.60 -81.41 5.44
CA GLN A 771 -51.62 -80.98 4.03
C GLN A 771 -50.98 -82.00 3.07
N SER A 772 -50.13 -82.92 3.57
CA SER A 772 -49.61 -84.03 2.76
C SER A 772 -50.66 -85.10 2.42
N GLU A 773 -51.84 -85.08 3.07
CA GLU A 773 -52.85 -86.12 2.90
C GLU A 773 -54.23 -85.65 2.37
N GLN A 774 -54.52 -84.36 2.22
CA GLN A 774 -55.84 -83.91 1.74
C GLN A 774 -55.81 -82.71 0.78
N THR A 775 -55.87 -82.99 -0.52
CA THR A 775 -56.38 -82.06 -1.54
C THR A 775 -57.91 -82.15 -1.61
N ASN A 776 -58.56 -80.98 -1.74
CA ASN A 776 -59.97 -80.72 -2.15
C ASN A 776 -61.06 -80.69 -1.06
N LYS A 777 -61.38 -79.50 -0.51
CA LYS A 777 -62.53 -78.63 -0.91
C LYS A 777 -62.95 -77.63 0.19
N ALA A 778 -62.91 -76.36 -0.22
CA ALA A 778 -63.90 -75.29 -0.04
C ALA A 778 -64.15 -74.66 1.36
N GLN A 779 -63.59 -73.45 1.48
CA GLN A 779 -64.27 -72.15 1.64
C GLN A 779 -65.11 -71.81 2.90
N THR A 780 -64.76 -70.62 3.39
CA THR A 780 -65.54 -69.59 4.12
C THR A 780 -65.72 -69.74 5.63
N GLN A 781 -64.93 -68.95 6.38
CA GLN A 781 -65.44 -67.79 7.14
C GLN A 781 -64.26 -66.88 7.59
N LEU A 782 -64.30 -65.60 7.22
CA LEU A 782 -63.41 -64.57 7.76
C LEU A 782 -63.71 -64.34 9.26
N PRO A 783 -62.72 -64.33 10.17
CA PRO A 783 -62.88 -63.76 11.50
C PRO A 783 -62.30 -62.33 11.55
N THR A 784 -63.13 -61.34 11.23
CA THR A 784 -62.84 -59.90 11.39
C THR A 784 -63.06 -59.37 12.82
N LEU A 785 -62.99 -60.21 13.86
CA LEU A 785 -63.35 -59.82 15.24
C LEU A 785 -62.33 -60.21 16.34
N HIS A 786 -61.05 -60.48 16.02
CA HIS A 786 -60.03 -60.79 17.06
C HIS A 786 -59.03 -59.68 17.39
N ILE A 787 -59.09 -58.53 16.73
CA ILE A 787 -58.17 -57.40 17.00
C ILE A 787 -58.62 -56.59 18.22
N GLN A 788 -59.93 -56.45 18.46
CA GLN A 788 -60.46 -55.62 19.57
C GLN A 788 -60.41 -56.31 20.95
N GLU A 789 -60.62 -57.63 21.03
CA GLU A 789 -60.63 -58.33 22.33
C GLU A 789 -59.21 -58.54 22.92
N ASN A 790 -58.20 -58.73 22.08
CA ASN A 790 -56.82 -58.90 22.54
C ASN A 790 -56.17 -57.56 22.95
N ALA A 791 -56.53 -56.44 22.29
CA ALA A 791 -56.10 -55.11 22.70
C ALA A 791 -56.67 -54.70 24.07
N GLY A 792 -57.94 -55.03 24.34
CA GLY A 792 -58.60 -54.74 25.62
C GLY A 792 -58.03 -55.50 26.82
N LYS A 793 -57.59 -56.76 26.64
CA LYS A 793 -56.90 -57.53 27.69
C LYS A 793 -55.48 -57.03 27.96
N LEU A 794 -54.75 -56.63 26.93
CA LEU A 794 -53.38 -56.11 27.03
C LEU A 794 -53.30 -54.70 27.66
N LEU A 795 -54.27 -53.82 27.36
CA LEU A 795 -54.37 -52.49 28.00
C LEU A 795 -54.66 -52.58 29.50
N ASN A 796 -55.48 -53.56 29.90
CA ASN A 796 -55.79 -53.81 31.31
C ASN A 796 -54.58 -54.38 32.09
N GLU A 797 -53.72 -55.15 31.44
CA GLU A 797 -52.49 -55.70 32.04
C GLU A 797 -51.34 -54.67 32.07
N ALA A 798 -51.24 -53.79 31.07
CA ALA A 798 -50.26 -52.70 31.02
C ALA A 798 -50.49 -51.63 32.10
N SER A 799 -51.75 -51.44 32.55
CA SER A 799 -52.09 -50.51 33.63
C SER A 799 -51.51 -50.89 35.02
N LYS A 800 -50.94 -52.10 35.16
CA LYS A 800 -50.40 -52.63 36.41
C LYS A 800 -48.86 -52.62 36.50
N THR A 801 -48.16 -52.18 35.45
CA THR A 801 -46.68 -52.04 35.45
C THR A 801 -46.28 -50.56 35.51
N THR A 802 -45.07 -50.28 35.98
CA THR A 802 -44.59 -48.93 36.32
C THR A 802 -44.69 -47.95 35.13
N SER A 803 -44.88 -46.66 35.44
CA SER A 803 -45.25 -45.59 34.50
C SER A 803 -44.42 -45.52 33.21
N HIS A 804 -43.11 -45.80 33.28
CA HIS A 804 -42.23 -45.76 32.10
C HIS A 804 -42.45 -46.88 31.07
N ALA A 805 -42.95 -48.06 31.49
CA ALA A 805 -43.30 -49.14 30.56
C ALA A 805 -44.69 -48.90 29.93
N SER A 806 -45.62 -48.34 30.71
CA SER A 806 -46.94 -47.88 30.28
C SER A 806 -46.84 -46.85 29.15
N ASP A 807 -46.00 -45.83 29.29
CA ASP A 807 -45.89 -44.75 28.32
C ASP A 807 -45.19 -45.19 27.01
N LYS A 808 -44.19 -46.08 27.11
CA LYS A 808 -43.56 -46.71 25.93
C LYS A 808 -44.49 -47.65 25.19
N LEU A 809 -45.31 -48.44 25.90
CA LEU A 809 -46.32 -49.30 25.28
C LEU A 809 -47.45 -48.47 24.64
N SER A 810 -47.92 -47.42 25.31
CA SER A 810 -48.98 -46.51 24.82
C SER A 810 -48.58 -45.78 23.52
N ASN A 811 -47.34 -45.28 23.43
CA ASN A 811 -46.81 -44.68 22.19
C ASN A 811 -46.59 -45.68 21.05
N LEU A 812 -46.28 -46.95 21.35
CA LEU A 812 -46.14 -48.02 20.37
C LEU A 812 -47.48 -48.49 19.79
N PHE A 813 -48.56 -48.46 20.57
CA PHE A 813 -49.91 -48.77 20.07
C PHE A 813 -50.48 -47.65 19.19
N VAL A 814 -50.12 -46.38 19.47
CA VAL A 814 -50.52 -45.24 18.61
C VAL A 814 -49.74 -45.22 17.29
N SER A 815 -48.48 -45.65 17.26
CA SER A 815 -47.71 -45.71 16.00
C SER A 815 -47.93 -47.00 15.19
N GLY A 816 -48.15 -48.15 15.84
CA GLY A 816 -48.41 -49.43 15.16
C GLY A 816 -49.80 -49.55 14.52
N LEU A 817 -50.85 -48.96 15.12
CA LEU A 817 -52.18 -48.90 14.49
C LEU A 817 -52.31 -47.77 13.45
N GLY A 818 -51.48 -46.72 13.53
CA GLY A 818 -51.54 -45.56 12.64
C GLY A 818 -51.14 -45.88 11.18
N TRP A 819 -50.22 -46.83 10.98
CA TRP A 819 -49.77 -47.24 9.64
C TRP A 819 -50.70 -48.24 8.95
N ALA A 820 -51.43 -49.08 9.70
CA ALA A 820 -52.37 -50.04 9.14
C ALA A 820 -53.70 -49.41 8.66
N ILE A 821 -54.05 -48.20 9.12
CA ILE A 821 -55.28 -47.50 8.74
C ILE A 821 -55.05 -46.50 7.58
N GLY A 822 -53.81 -46.07 7.33
CA GLY A 822 -53.47 -45.07 6.31
C GLY A 822 -53.26 -45.57 4.88
N ALA A 823 -53.14 -46.89 4.67
CA ALA A 823 -52.77 -47.48 3.38
C ALA A 823 -53.96 -47.88 2.47
N ASN A 824 -55.18 -47.39 2.75
CA ASN A 824 -56.35 -47.68 1.90
C ASN A 824 -57.18 -46.43 1.57
N ARG A 825 -56.53 -45.39 1.04
CA ARG A 825 -57.18 -44.39 0.17
C ARG A 825 -56.54 -44.44 -1.21
N ARG A 826 -56.93 -45.43 -2.01
CA ARG A 826 -56.91 -45.28 -3.47
C ARG A 826 -57.95 -44.22 -3.84
N ASN A 827 -57.51 -43.15 -4.48
CA ASN A 827 -58.37 -42.19 -5.15
C ASN A 827 -59.27 -42.91 -6.17
N ILE A 828 -60.58 -42.74 -6.00
CA ILE A 828 -61.59 -42.90 -7.03
C ILE A 828 -62.32 -41.54 -7.08
N ASP A 829 -62.63 -41.11 -8.31
CA ASP A 829 -63.34 -39.89 -8.75
C ASP A 829 -62.49 -38.63 -9.05
N HIS A 830 -61.82 -38.58 -10.21
CA HIS A 830 -62.40 -38.22 -11.52
C HIS A 830 -61.44 -38.53 -12.67
#